data_AF-A0A524FNF2-F1
#
_entry.id   AF-A0A524FNF2-F1
#
_cell.length_a   1.000
_cell.length_b   1.000
_cell.length_c   1.000
_cell.angle_alpha   90.00
_cell.angle_beta   90.00
_cell.angle_gamma   90.00
#
_symmetry.space_group_name_H-M   'P 1'
#
loop_
_entity.id
_entity.type
_entity.pdbx_description
1 polymer ?
#
loop_
_entity_poly.entity_id
_entity_poly.type
_entity_poly.pdbx_seq_one_letter_code
_entity_poly.pdbx_strand_id
1 'polypeptide(L)'
;MSFNLNTFIAECKKHVPNYFKILIKENTSKLEINETKRVIISFIKEYIKNNNSKFDRTRFNVKFINNFIYKLIPEFYPDLYTIPISKLQTILLNFTNYLSLQQVLNINLQKEIMNSIQNIPLKQEKDANKSVENINIYNPNEYSEKYLEKLLDRTENLTELFLKSDYSKYLNAKEIEFTNGIIIEFTEAMYAYHLQNIENWTPYALECTCLDVFPRKVCAITDYFKATYPVLTAYFSYLNNRGVLTIEQTSNLKMKLYEISDLIVEYASNPENWNFSKSLLMEAAERGIDFENEKELDTFLKLKTFQHNLNAISLIRREQVDKYTNEEIFQKLWDYGIMITKDQFLESVHKNYSINQLVKNWERTFNINPEAIDTDFVWISAKILWERLAPDVINLEQLDDLIMEGYDSSGKMNHEKACITWQEVWRYIKNMDWNEIRKNPDIDDFYKDSYFISDWSQDFMMELWNAGLCQDLIIFCEEILELLPESGNLFIHNVLRYRADSLYFLGKIESGEKAFEALVEQFPENPWGYIGWGDQYADFRRSYFDFNKAKSLFLMGMEKDHSEEETVLRRIEMLEDDKEKFELRNQLLLEYNSYLTKKNLSKQNSSIKKEHAKDFLNNLISQFDGFELEDFFDFLNLEQILFFLGFWSIRDNIAKNKSSLYRLCQSIKIFIQFLQEEFEVFSNEEMKEIKQLFNSKEFFLECLEEFNGIHRDNKNYRKKFSKWSSKYLEWYDWNKKNENRTISIKKVKLSKEKRALFKKIL
;
A
#
# COMPACT_ATOMS: atom_id res chain seq x y z
N MET A 1 46.19 35.20 16.27
CA MET A 1 45.38 36.28 16.86
C MET A 1 44.43 35.67 17.90
N SER A 2 44.23 36.33 19.03
CA SER A 2 43.13 35.98 19.95
C SER A 2 41.81 36.28 19.25
N PHE A 3 40.85 35.36 19.31
CA PHE A 3 39.57 35.52 18.62
C PHE A 3 38.76 36.65 19.30
N ASN A 4 38.20 37.56 18.51
CA ASN A 4 37.27 38.58 18.99
C ASN A 4 36.02 38.52 18.12
N LEU A 5 34.84 38.46 18.74
CA LEU A 5 33.57 38.28 18.02
C LEU A 5 33.29 39.42 17.03
N ASN A 6 33.57 40.67 17.40
CA ASN A 6 33.31 41.81 16.52
C ASN A 6 34.25 41.80 15.31
N THR A 7 35.52 41.44 15.52
CA THR A 7 36.50 41.24 14.44
C THR A 7 36.11 40.05 13.55
N PHE A 8 35.67 38.93 14.13
CA PHE A 8 35.20 37.75 13.39
C PHE A 8 34.01 38.10 12.48
N ILE A 9 33.04 38.88 12.97
CA ILE A 9 31.88 39.32 12.19
C ILE A 9 32.32 40.21 11.02
N ALA A 10 33.23 41.15 11.27
CA ALA A 10 33.76 42.03 10.22
C ALA A 10 34.49 41.24 9.12
N GLU A 11 35.31 40.27 9.51
CA GLU A 11 36.04 39.40 8.57
C GLU A 11 35.10 38.45 7.81
N CYS A 12 34.09 37.87 8.46
CA CYS A 12 33.08 37.06 7.75
C CYS A 12 32.34 37.87 6.69
N LYS A 13 31.93 39.12 6.98
CA LYS A 13 31.27 39.99 5.99
C LYS A 13 32.16 40.26 4.78
N LYS A 14 33.48 40.36 4.97
CA LYS A 14 34.47 40.56 3.90
C LYS A 14 34.73 39.29 3.08
N HIS A 15 34.77 38.13 3.72
CA HIS A 15 35.20 36.87 3.10
C HIS A 15 34.07 36.03 2.50
N VAL A 16 32.83 36.14 2.99
CA VAL A 16 31.67 35.39 2.48
C VAL A 16 31.40 35.60 0.97
N PRO A 17 31.41 36.84 0.42
CA PRO A 17 31.23 37.04 -1.02
C PRO A 17 32.34 36.40 -1.87
N ASN A 18 33.58 36.36 -1.35
CA ASN A 18 34.71 35.76 -2.06
C ASN A 18 34.65 34.22 -2.02
N TYR A 19 34.17 33.65 -0.92
CA TYR A 19 33.92 32.21 -0.82
C TYR A 19 32.93 31.74 -1.88
N PHE A 20 31.81 32.45 -2.08
CA PHE A 20 30.85 32.09 -3.12
C PHE A 20 31.39 32.29 -4.55
N LYS A 21 32.24 33.30 -4.78
CA LYS A 21 32.92 33.46 -6.08
C LYS A 21 33.86 32.29 -6.41
N ILE A 22 34.45 31.65 -5.39
CA ILE A 22 35.28 30.45 -5.56
C ILE A 22 34.40 29.26 -5.95
N LEU A 23 33.31 29.03 -5.22
CA LEU A 23 32.34 27.96 -5.54
C LEU A 23 31.74 28.09 -6.95
N ILE A 24 31.42 29.32 -7.39
CA ILE A 24 30.95 29.58 -8.77
C ILE A 24 32.03 29.23 -9.81
N LYS A 25 33.32 29.48 -9.52
CA LYS A 25 34.43 29.16 -10.42
C LYS A 25 34.77 27.67 -10.46
N GLU A 26 34.35 26.90 -9.46
CA GLU A 26 34.56 25.44 -9.37
C GLU A 26 33.44 24.63 -10.06
N ASN A 27 32.65 25.26 -10.94
CA ASN A 27 31.53 24.65 -11.68
C ASN A 27 30.44 24.02 -10.78
N THR A 28 30.29 24.47 -9.53
CA THR A 28 29.18 24.03 -8.66
C THR A 28 27.83 24.45 -9.26
N SER A 29 26.82 23.59 -9.16
CA SER A 29 25.50 23.87 -9.73
C SER A 29 24.86 25.12 -9.11
N LYS A 30 24.03 25.83 -9.90
CA LYS A 30 23.32 27.04 -9.42
C LYS A 30 22.41 26.73 -8.22
N LEU A 31 21.86 25.53 -8.16
CA LEU A 31 21.04 25.03 -7.06
C LEU A 31 21.87 24.85 -5.78
N GLU A 32 23.00 24.13 -5.84
CA GLU A 32 23.88 23.91 -4.68
C GLU A 32 24.51 25.20 -4.15
N ILE A 33 24.81 26.15 -5.03
CA ILE A 33 25.31 27.47 -4.61
C ILE A 33 24.24 28.21 -3.82
N ASN A 34 22.97 28.15 -4.24
CA ASN A 34 21.86 28.77 -3.51
C ASN A 34 21.60 28.09 -2.17
N GLU A 35 21.65 26.76 -2.09
CA GLU A 35 21.55 26.00 -0.83
C GLU A 35 22.68 26.37 0.13
N THR A 36 23.93 26.29 -0.32
CA THR A 36 25.13 26.63 0.46
C THR A 36 25.07 28.06 0.99
N LYS A 37 24.57 28.99 0.17
CA LYS A 37 24.39 30.39 0.55
C LYS A 37 23.38 30.56 1.69
N ARG A 38 22.24 29.88 1.62
CA ARG A 38 21.23 29.94 2.69
C ARG A 38 21.77 29.39 4.01
N VAL A 39 22.44 28.23 3.97
CA VAL A 39 23.01 27.58 5.16
C VAL A 39 24.06 28.47 5.85
N ILE A 40 25.02 29.03 5.10
CA ILE A 40 26.11 29.83 5.67
C ILE A 40 25.60 31.17 6.24
N ILE A 41 24.68 31.84 5.54
CA ILE A 41 24.14 33.12 6.00
C ILE A 41 23.32 32.92 7.28
N SER A 42 22.45 31.90 7.32
CA SER A 42 21.66 31.56 8.51
C SER A 42 22.55 31.16 9.68
N PHE A 43 23.60 30.37 9.44
CA PHE A 43 24.58 30.00 10.47
C PHE A 43 25.25 31.23 11.09
N ILE A 44 25.78 32.14 10.28
CA ILE A 44 26.46 33.35 10.79
C ILE A 44 25.49 34.23 11.57
N LYS A 45 24.27 34.42 11.06
CA LYS A 45 23.23 35.22 11.74
C LYS A 45 22.92 34.67 13.14
N GLU A 46 22.66 33.37 13.24
CA GLU A 46 22.37 32.72 14.52
C GLU A 46 23.60 32.67 15.43
N TYR A 47 24.79 32.51 14.87
CA TYR A 47 26.03 32.53 15.64
C TYR A 47 26.21 33.88 16.35
N ILE A 48 25.95 34.98 15.65
CA ILE A 48 26.05 36.34 16.20
C ILE A 48 25.02 36.55 17.32
N LYS A 49 23.76 36.18 17.05
CA LYS A 49 22.64 36.34 18.00
C LYS A 49 22.90 35.60 19.32
N ASN A 50 23.39 34.37 19.23
CA ASN A 50 23.49 33.46 20.38
C ASN A 50 24.85 33.49 21.09
N ASN A 51 25.84 34.25 20.60
CA ASN A 51 27.18 34.30 21.19
C ASN A 51 27.63 35.72 21.56
N ASN A 52 26.72 36.60 22.02
CA ASN A 52 27.00 38.02 22.31
C ASN A 52 28.21 38.25 23.26
N SER A 53 28.93 39.34 22.99
CA SER A 53 30.17 39.85 23.60
C SER A 53 30.13 40.19 25.10
N LYS A 54 29.01 39.96 25.80
CA LYS A 54 28.84 40.29 27.24
C LYS A 54 29.84 39.58 28.19
N PHE A 55 30.63 38.65 27.67
CA PHE A 55 31.63 37.85 28.40
C PHE A 55 33.01 37.80 27.74
N ASP A 56 33.38 38.79 26.89
CA ASP A 56 34.70 38.89 26.22
C ASP A 56 35.26 37.55 25.73
N ARG A 57 34.49 36.86 24.87
CA ARG A 57 34.88 35.54 24.38
C ARG A 57 36.12 35.66 23.49
N THR A 58 37.23 35.08 23.96
CA THR A 58 38.53 35.07 23.29
C THR A 58 38.77 33.87 22.36
N ARG A 59 37.73 33.03 22.15
CA ARG A 59 37.77 31.80 21.33
C ARG A 59 36.45 31.54 20.60
N PHE A 60 36.53 30.99 19.39
CA PHE A 60 35.38 30.55 18.60
C PHE A 60 34.67 29.36 19.29
N ASN A 61 33.36 29.48 19.51
CA ASN A 61 32.51 28.44 20.08
C ASN A 61 32.19 27.36 19.04
N VAL A 62 33.04 26.33 18.98
CA VAL A 62 32.88 25.18 18.06
C VAL A 62 31.58 24.41 18.32
N LYS A 63 31.15 24.27 19.58
CA LYS A 63 29.94 23.52 19.95
C LYS A 63 28.65 24.11 19.35
N PHE A 64 28.68 25.38 18.97
CA PHE A 64 27.53 26.03 18.35
C PHE A 64 27.19 25.45 16.98
N ILE A 65 28.15 24.88 16.25
CA ILE A 65 27.92 24.25 14.94
C ILE A 65 26.86 23.15 15.07
N ASN A 66 27.00 22.28 16.07
CA ASN A 66 26.04 21.21 16.32
C ASN A 66 24.70 21.75 16.85
N ASN A 67 24.73 22.76 17.72
CA ASN A 67 23.48 23.39 18.17
C ASN A 67 22.71 24.02 17.00
N PHE A 68 23.41 24.59 16.02
CA PHE A 68 22.77 25.10 14.81
C PHE A 68 22.15 23.98 13.98
N ILE A 69 22.90 22.91 13.69
CA ILE A 69 22.44 21.80 12.86
C ILE A 69 21.27 21.03 13.49
N TYR A 70 21.38 20.68 14.77
CA TYR A 70 20.45 19.73 15.40
C TYR A 70 19.33 20.37 16.20
N LYS A 71 19.43 21.66 16.52
CA LYS A 71 18.42 22.36 17.30
C LYS A 71 17.80 23.51 16.53
N LEU A 72 18.62 24.40 15.97
CA LEU A 72 18.09 25.61 15.34
C LEU A 72 17.53 25.38 13.92
N ILE A 73 18.14 24.51 13.11
CA ILE A 73 17.61 24.20 11.77
C ILE A 73 16.23 23.52 11.84
N PRO A 74 16.03 22.45 12.64
CA PRO A 74 14.71 21.81 12.75
C PRO A 74 13.63 22.74 13.31
N GLU A 75 14.00 23.66 14.22
CA GLU A 75 13.05 24.51 14.93
C GLU A 75 12.71 25.80 14.17
N PHE A 76 13.66 26.39 13.44
CA PHE A 76 13.51 27.74 12.88
C PHE A 76 13.82 27.88 11.38
N TYR A 77 14.35 26.85 10.72
CA TYR A 77 14.73 26.87 9.30
C TYR A 77 14.28 25.59 8.56
N PRO A 78 12.95 25.38 8.40
CA PRO A 78 12.40 24.16 7.82
C PRO A 78 12.83 23.94 6.35
N ASP A 79 13.12 25.01 5.60
CA ASP A 79 13.66 24.94 4.25
C ASP A 79 15.11 24.43 4.18
N LEU A 80 15.84 24.48 5.31
CA LEU A 80 17.18 23.93 5.44
C LEU A 80 17.17 22.53 6.09
N TYR A 81 16.05 22.12 6.70
CA TYR A 81 15.89 20.81 7.34
C TYR A 81 15.83 19.66 6.31
N THR A 82 15.38 19.95 5.09
CA THR A 82 15.38 18.99 3.97
C THR A 82 16.79 18.70 3.44
N ILE A 83 17.79 19.52 3.79
CA ILE A 83 19.18 19.30 3.40
C ILE A 83 19.78 18.21 4.30
N PRO A 84 20.34 17.11 3.76
CA PRO A 84 20.90 16.04 4.57
C PRO A 84 21.93 16.57 5.58
N ILE A 85 21.89 16.06 6.81
CA ILE A 85 22.77 16.50 7.90
C ILE A 85 24.25 16.40 7.52
N SER A 86 24.64 15.35 6.80
CA SER A 86 25.99 15.18 6.27
C SER A 86 26.38 16.30 5.29
N LYS A 87 25.43 16.77 4.46
CA LYS A 87 25.62 17.90 3.54
C LYS A 87 25.71 19.22 4.32
N LEU A 88 24.87 19.44 5.34
CA LEU A 88 24.95 20.61 6.25
C LEU A 88 26.29 20.67 7.00
N GLN A 89 26.74 19.54 7.52
CA GLN A 89 28.03 19.38 8.19
C GLN A 89 29.18 19.69 7.23
N THR A 90 29.13 19.15 6.00
CA THR A 90 30.14 19.38 4.97
C THR A 90 30.21 20.84 4.57
N ILE A 91 29.06 21.50 4.38
CA ILE A 91 28.98 22.94 4.06
C ILE A 91 29.64 23.78 5.17
N LEU A 92 29.31 23.53 6.44
CA LEU A 92 29.85 24.30 7.56
C LEU A 92 31.32 23.98 7.83
N LEU A 93 31.75 22.74 7.60
CA LEU A 93 33.15 22.33 7.70
C LEU A 93 33.99 23.00 6.59
N ASN A 94 33.54 22.96 5.34
CA ASN A 94 34.23 23.59 4.21
C ASN A 94 34.33 25.11 4.39
N PHE A 95 33.26 25.74 4.87
CA PHE A 95 33.26 27.16 5.14
C PHE A 95 34.21 27.55 6.29
N THR A 96 34.21 26.79 7.41
CA THR A 96 35.12 27.07 8.53
C THR A 96 36.58 26.76 8.19
N ASN A 97 36.86 25.75 7.35
CA ASN A 97 38.17 25.48 6.77
C ASN A 97 38.66 26.66 5.94
N TYR A 98 37.81 27.18 5.06
CA TYR A 98 38.12 28.37 4.28
C TYR A 98 38.48 29.56 5.17
N LEU A 99 37.69 29.84 6.22
CA LEU A 99 38.00 30.90 7.18
C LEU A 99 39.35 30.69 7.91
N SER A 100 39.75 29.45 8.16
CA SER A 100 41.09 29.17 8.70
C SER A 100 42.22 29.42 7.73
N LEU A 101 42.05 29.06 6.45
CA LEU A 101 43.03 29.37 5.41
C LEU A 101 43.21 30.88 5.22
N GLN A 102 42.13 31.65 5.40
CA GLN A 102 42.17 33.11 5.40
C GLN A 102 42.68 33.71 6.72
N GLN A 103 43.15 32.87 7.66
CA GLN A 103 43.63 33.27 8.99
C GLN A 103 42.60 33.98 9.87
N VAL A 104 41.31 33.90 9.51
CA VAL A 104 40.17 34.43 10.30
C VAL A 104 39.91 33.55 11.52
N LEU A 105 39.98 32.22 11.34
CA LEU A 105 39.92 31.24 12.43
C LEU A 105 41.29 30.59 12.65
N ASN A 106 41.67 30.36 13.90
CA ASN A 106 42.92 29.70 14.21
C ASN A 106 42.92 28.26 13.65
N ILE A 107 43.92 27.92 12.84
CA ILE A 107 44.02 26.61 12.17
C ILE A 107 44.04 25.43 13.15
N ASN A 108 44.50 25.64 14.38
CA ASN A 108 44.51 24.62 15.44
C ASN A 108 43.10 24.22 15.90
N LEU A 109 42.08 25.05 15.61
CA LEU A 109 40.69 24.71 15.89
C LEU A 109 40.13 23.68 14.91
N GLN A 110 40.78 23.42 13.77
CA GLN A 110 40.22 22.52 12.75
C GLN A 110 40.05 21.10 13.24
N LYS A 111 41.01 20.60 14.01
CA LYS A 111 40.89 19.28 14.63
C LYS A 111 39.73 19.23 15.63
N GLU A 112 39.47 20.33 16.35
CA GLU A 112 38.36 20.42 17.29
C GLU A 112 37.00 20.58 16.59
N ILE A 113 36.93 21.33 15.48
CA ILE A 113 35.74 21.47 14.65
C ILE A 113 35.39 20.13 14.00
N MET A 114 36.37 19.50 13.35
CA MET A 114 36.22 18.19 12.74
C MET A 114 35.82 17.14 13.78
N ASN A 115 36.45 17.14 14.97
CA ASN A 115 36.05 16.26 16.06
C ASN A 115 34.66 16.60 16.61
N SER A 116 34.26 17.86 16.68
CA SER A 116 32.93 18.24 17.13
C SER A 116 31.85 17.76 16.14
N ILE A 117 32.15 17.82 14.85
CA ILE A 117 31.24 17.37 13.79
C ILE A 117 31.23 15.83 13.67
N GLN A 118 32.36 15.16 13.93
CA GLN A 118 32.51 13.69 13.77
C GLN A 118 32.35 12.87 15.06
N ASN A 119 32.55 13.44 16.27
CA ASN A 119 32.45 12.73 17.55
C ASN A 119 31.22 13.17 18.35
N ILE A 120 30.05 12.79 17.87
CA ILE A 120 28.89 12.55 18.74
C ILE A 120 28.67 11.04 18.77
N PRO A 121 28.53 10.40 19.95
CA PRO A 121 28.34 8.95 20.03
C PRO A 121 27.06 8.55 19.28
N LEU A 122 27.09 7.38 18.65
CA LEU A 122 25.94 6.61 18.15
C LEU A 122 24.72 6.59 19.09
N LYS A 123 24.83 7.00 20.37
CA LYS A 123 23.73 7.16 21.32
C LYS A 123 22.97 8.49 21.19
N GLN A 124 23.62 9.60 20.82
CA GLN A 124 22.94 10.87 20.52
C GLN A 124 22.58 10.99 19.05
N GLU A 125 23.32 10.32 18.15
CA GLU A 125 22.81 10.02 16.82
C GLU A 125 21.62 9.07 16.92
N LYS A 126 21.57 8.11 17.86
CA LYS A 126 20.37 7.32 18.18
C LYS A 126 19.36 8.03 19.07
N ASP A 127 19.64 9.14 19.74
CA ASP A 127 18.62 9.86 20.51
C ASP A 127 17.98 10.95 19.64
N ALA A 128 18.75 11.58 18.74
CA ALA A 128 18.25 12.37 17.61
C ALA A 128 17.59 11.47 16.55
N ASN A 129 18.18 10.31 16.24
CA ASN A 129 17.54 9.27 15.43
C ASN A 129 16.58 8.39 16.24
N LYS A 130 16.38 8.56 17.56
CA LYS A 130 15.20 8.02 18.28
C LYS A 130 14.09 9.02 18.31
N SER A 131 14.35 10.33 18.20
CA SER A 131 13.32 11.25 17.73
C SER A 131 12.97 10.97 16.26
N VAL A 132 13.90 10.45 15.43
CA VAL A 132 13.58 9.92 14.08
C VAL A 132 12.98 8.52 14.12
N GLU A 133 13.41 7.57 14.97
CA GLU A 133 12.89 6.18 15.04
C GLU A 133 11.63 6.05 15.90
N ASN A 134 11.39 6.96 16.85
CA ASN A 134 10.07 7.10 17.44
C ASN A 134 9.10 7.84 16.50
N ILE A 135 9.51 8.27 15.31
CA ILE A 135 8.60 8.75 14.25
C ILE A 135 8.62 7.82 13.03
N ASN A 136 9.68 7.05 12.76
CA ASN A 136 9.80 6.11 11.63
C ASN A 136 9.84 4.63 12.05
N ILE A 137 8.77 4.13 12.68
CA ILE A 137 8.32 2.73 12.50
C ILE A 137 7.15 2.70 11.50
N TYR A 138 7.07 3.66 10.58
CA TYR A 138 5.95 3.76 9.66
C TYR A 138 6.41 3.82 8.24
N ASN A 139 6.18 2.69 7.57
CA ASN A 139 6.14 2.61 6.14
C ASN A 139 4.95 3.49 5.69
N PRO A 140 5.17 4.60 4.94
CA PRO A 140 4.10 5.49 4.50
C PRO A 140 3.04 4.79 3.62
N ASN A 141 3.34 3.56 3.17
CA ASN A 141 2.49 2.75 2.29
C ASN A 141 1.84 1.57 3.02
N GLU A 142 1.93 1.48 4.35
CA GLU A 142 1.21 0.49 5.15
C GLU A 142 0.57 1.16 6.37
N TYR A 143 -0.69 0.81 6.64
CA TYR A 143 -1.43 1.36 7.77
C TYR A 143 -0.73 1.05 9.10
N SER A 144 -0.81 1.98 10.05
CA SER A 144 -0.32 1.70 11.38
C SER A 144 -0.96 2.50 12.50
N GLU A 145 -1.48 1.79 13.49
CA GLU A 145 -2.19 2.36 14.65
C GLU A 145 -1.32 3.32 15.46
N LYS A 146 -0.08 2.95 15.76
CA LYS A 146 0.81 3.81 16.56
C LYS A 146 1.35 5.03 15.75
N TYR A 147 1.18 5.04 14.43
CA TYR A 147 1.40 6.27 13.64
C TYR A 147 0.16 7.13 13.67
N LEU A 148 -1.00 6.50 13.47
CA LEU A 148 -2.27 7.17 13.55
C LEU A 148 -2.37 7.90 14.89
N GLU A 149 -2.05 7.27 16.01
CA GLU A 149 -2.01 7.91 17.34
C GLU A 149 -1.16 9.21 17.34
N LYS A 150 0.05 9.18 16.78
CA LYS A 150 0.93 10.37 16.69
C LYS A 150 0.44 11.41 15.69
N LEU A 151 -0.16 10.96 14.60
CA LEU A 151 -0.76 11.81 13.59
C LEU A 151 -1.95 12.56 14.20
N LEU A 152 -2.78 11.87 14.98
CA LEU A 152 -3.90 12.44 15.71
C LEU A 152 -3.43 13.40 16.82
N ASP A 153 -2.43 13.03 17.64
CA ASP A 153 -1.81 13.94 18.62
C ASP A 153 -1.33 15.24 17.95
N ARG A 154 -0.66 15.13 16.81
CA ARG A 154 -0.19 16.28 16.05
C ARG A 154 -1.36 17.11 15.50
N THR A 155 -2.40 16.43 15.03
CA THR A 155 -3.61 17.06 14.50
C THR A 155 -4.32 17.83 15.60
N GLU A 156 -4.52 17.25 16.78
CA GLU A 156 -5.11 17.93 17.94
C GLU A 156 -4.35 19.21 18.30
N ASN A 157 -3.02 19.14 18.36
CA ASN A 157 -2.17 20.30 18.61
C ASN A 157 -2.34 21.39 17.55
N LEU A 158 -2.43 21.01 16.27
CA LEU A 158 -2.66 21.95 15.17
C LEU A 158 -4.07 22.55 15.22
N THR A 159 -5.08 21.75 15.58
CA THR A 159 -6.47 22.16 15.77
C THR A 159 -6.62 23.16 16.92
N GLU A 160 -5.95 22.93 18.05
CA GLU A 160 -5.93 23.89 19.14
C GLU A 160 -5.35 25.25 18.73
N LEU A 161 -4.26 25.23 17.97
CA LEU A 161 -3.61 26.44 17.48
C LEU A 161 -4.48 27.12 16.41
N PHE A 162 -5.15 26.34 15.56
CA PHE A 162 -6.13 26.83 14.60
C PHE A 162 -7.28 27.56 15.30
N LEU A 163 -7.87 26.96 16.34
CA LEU A 163 -8.95 27.55 17.13
C LEU A 163 -8.55 28.87 17.80
N LYS A 164 -7.27 29.03 18.16
CA LYS A 164 -6.70 30.27 18.71
C LYS A 164 -6.26 31.30 17.64
N SER A 165 -6.33 30.95 16.36
CA SER A 165 -5.85 31.77 15.24
C SER A 165 -6.93 32.71 14.69
N ASP A 166 -6.54 33.61 13.79
CA ASP A 166 -7.50 34.47 13.08
C ASP A 166 -8.36 33.69 12.05
N TYR A 167 -7.97 32.45 11.70
CA TYR A 167 -8.69 31.64 10.71
C TYR A 167 -9.97 31.01 11.27
N SER A 168 -10.03 30.74 12.58
CA SER A 168 -11.24 30.22 13.23
C SER A 168 -12.30 31.30 13.46
N LYS A 169 -11.95 32.59 13.37
CA LYS A 169 -12.88 33.71 13.59
C LYS A 169 -14.01 33.80 12.56
N TYR A 170 -13.85 33.12 11.42
CA TYR A 170 -14.85 33.05 10.36
C TYR A 170 -15.84 31.89 10.55
N LEU A 171 -15.61 31.05 11.57
CA LEU A 171 -16.52 29.97 11.94
C LEU A 171 -17.55 30.46 12.96
N ASN A 172 -18.79 30.00 12.82
CA ASN A 172 -19.85 30.27 13.78
C ASN A 172 -19.71 29.35 15.02
N ALA A 173 -20.54 29.58 16.05
CA ALA A 173 -20.44 28.85 17.31
C ALA A 173 -20.59 27.32 17.17
N LYS A 174 -21.50 26.84 16.31
CA LYS A 174 -21.69 25.40 16.05
C LYS A 174 -20.53 24.81 15.25
N GLU A 175 -20.01 25.55 14.27
CA GLU A 175 -18.82 25.11 13.52
C GLU A 175 -17.59 25.02 14.42
N ILE A 176 -17.41 25.96 15.35
CA ILE A 176 -16.35 25.91 16.37
C ILE A 176 -16.52 24.68 17.27
N GLU A 177 -17.76 24.39 17.71
CA GLU A 177 -18.07 23.22 18.53
C GLU A 177 -17.68 21.91 17.82
N PHE A 178 -18.00 21.78 16.53
CA PHE A 178 -17.70 20.57 15.76
C PHE A 178 -16.27 20.51 15.20
N THR A 179 -15.51 21.61 15.29
CA THR A 179 -14.19 21.74 14.64
C THR A 179 -13.25 20.61 15.01
N ASN A 180 -13.18 20.24 16.29
CA ASN A 180 -12.25 19.20 16.73
C ASN A 180 -12.63 17.83 16.17
N GLY A 181 -13.91 17.44 16.28
CA GLY A 181 -14.40 16.18 15.74
C GLY A 181 -14.13 16.07 14.23
N ILE A 182 -14.53 17.09 13.47
CA ILE A 182 -14.44 17.08 12.00
C ILE A 182 -12.99 16.90 11.55
N ILE A 183 -12.06 17.67 12.12
CA ILE A 183 -10.66 17.65 11.70
C ILE A 183 -9.99 16.31 12.09
N ILE A 184 -10.30 15.80 13.27
CA ILE A 184 -9.72 14.54 13.77
C ILE A 184 -10.24 13.36 12.97
N GLU A 185 -11.56 13.23 12.80
CA GLU A 185 -12.17 12.15 12.01
C GLU A 185 -11.74 12.22 10.54
N PHE A 186 -11.63 13.42 9.97
CA PHE A 186 -11.11 13.60 8.61
C PHE A 186 -9.67 13.11 8.51
N THR A 187 -8.81 13.49 9.46
CA THR A 187 -7.40 13.09 9.44
C THR A 187 -7.24 11.59 9.64
N GLU A 188 -8.01 11.01 10.55
CA GLU A 188 -8.05 9.56 10.76
C GLU A 188 -8.49 8.82 9.50
N ALA A 189 -9.59 9.25 8.87
CA ALA A 189 -10.08 8.62 7.65
C ALA A 189 -9.11 8.75 6.47
N MET A 190 -8.52 9.94 6.26
CA MET A 190 -7.51 10.15 5.22
C MET A 190 -6.32 9.21 5.38
N TYR A 191 -5.91 8.93 6.62
CA TYR A 191 -4.83 7.98 6.87
C TYR A 191 -5.30 6.52 6.79
N ALA A 192 -6.43 6.17 7.38
CA ALA A 192 -6.91 4.79 7.45
C ALA A 192 -7.28 4.20 6.08
N TYR A 193 -7.88 5.00 5.19
CA TYR A 193 -8.38 4.53 3.89
C TYR A 193 -7.47 4.89 2.72
N HIS A 194 -6.65 5.93 2.87
CA HIS A 194 -5.83 6.44 1.77
C HIS A 194 -4.33 6.52 2.11
N LEU A 195 -3.93 6.17 3.34
CA LEU A 195 -2.56 6.29 3.84
C LEU A 195 -1.98 7.71 3.69
N GLN A 196 -2.86 8.71 3.73
CA GLN A 196 -2.47 10.12 3.62
C GLN A 196 -2.40 10.80 4.99
N ASN A 197 -1.29 11.49 5.24
CA ASN A 197 -1.07 12.40 6.36
C ASN A 197 -1.35 13.87 5.96
N ILE A 198 -1.30 14.77 6.93
CA ILE A 198 -1.69 16.19 6.78
C ILE A 198 -0.89 16.88 5.66
N GLU A 199 0.33 16.45 5.37
CA GLU A 199 1.19 17.05 4.33
C GLU A 199 0.92 16.55 2.91
N ASN A 200 0.30 15.39 2.75
CA ASN A 200 0.11 14.75 1.45
C ASN A 200 -1.36 14.54 1.08
N TRP A 201 -2.29 15.25 1.73
CA TRP A 201 -3.70 15.23 1.37
C TRP A 201 -3.94 15.62 -0.09
N THR A 202 -4.75 14.81 -0.76
CA THR A 202 -5.12 14.98 -2.17
C THR A 202 -6.63 15.20 -2.32
N PRO A 203 -7.07 15.92 -3.37
CA PRO A 203 -8.50 16.12 -3.64
C PRO A 203 -9.29 14.81 -3.76
N TYR A 204 -8.72 13.80 -4.41
CA TYR A 204 -9.37 12.48 -4.58
C TYR A 204 -9.64 11.79 -3.24
N ALA A 205 -8.63 11.70 -2.37
CA ALA A 205 -8.80 11.10 -1.06
C ALA A 205 -9.77 11.90 -0.18
N LEU A 206 -9.76 13.23 -0.28
CA LEU A 206 -10.73 14.09 0.40
C LEU A 206 -12.17 13.78 -0.06
N GLU A 207 -12.39 13.66 -1.36
CA GLU A 207 -13.69 13.35 -1.95
C GLU A 207 -14.19 11.97 -1.52
N CYS A 208 -13.38 10.92 -1.65
CA CYS A 208 -13.71 9.59 -1.15
C CYS A 208 -13.99 9.62 0.37
N THR A 209 -13.19 10.34 1.15
CA THR A 209 -13.41 10.45 2.59
C THR A 209 -14.75 11.11 2.90
N CYS A 210 -15.07 12.22 2.23
CA CYS A 210 -16.25 13.03 2.54
C CYS A 210 -17.56 12.46 1.95
N LEU A 211 -17.50 11.73 0.83
CA LEU A 211 -18.68 11.19 0.14
C LEU A 211 -18.88 9.69 0.35
N ASP A 212 -17.88 8.96 0.82
CA ASP A 212 -18.01 7.53 1.06
C ASP A 212 -17.75 7.17 2.53
N VAL A 213 -16.56 7.47 3.05
CA VAL A 213 -16.19 7.08 4.42
C VAL A 213 -17.08 7.76 5.48
N PHE A 214 -17.29 9.07 5.35
CA PHE A 214 -18.10 9.87 6.29
C PHE A 214 -19.58 9.43 6.27
N PRO A 215 -20.25 9.36 5.11
CA PRO A 215 -21.60 8.82 5.00
C PRO A 215 -21.74 7.41 5.54
N ARG A 216 -20.74 6.56 5.33
CA ARG A 216 -20.78 5.17 5.76
C ARG A 216 -20.57 5.00 7.26
N LYS A 217 -19.70 5.80 7.91
CA LYS A 217 -19.17 5.50 9.25
C LYS A 217 -19.32 6.58 10.32
N VAL A 218 -19.36 7.86 9.95
CA VAL A 218 -19.42 8.95 10.94
C VAL A 218 -20.85 9.09 11.47
N CYS A 219 -21.01 8.99 12.79
CA CYS A 219 -22.29 9.06 13.48
C CYS A 219 -22.48 10.46 14.05
N ALA A 220 -23.07 11.36 13.27
CA ALA A 220 -23.25 12.74 13.67
C ALA A 220 -24.56 13.33 13.13
N ILE A 221 -25.02 14.42 13.74
CA ILE A 221 -26.21 15.14 13.29
C ILE A 221 -25.93 15.90 11.98
N THR A 222 -26.96 16.20 11.20
CA THR A 222 -26.82 16.91 9.91
C THR A 222 -26.05 18.23 10.01
N ASP A 223 -26.16 18.95 11.13
CA ASP A 223 -25.42 20.19 11.36
C ASP A 223 -23.90 19.99 11.43
N TYR A 224 -23.44 18.80 11.86
CA TYR A 224 -22.03 18.41 11.84
C TYR A 224 -21.52 18.29 10.40
N PHE A 225 -22.24 17.57 9.54
CA PHE A 225 -21.88 17.40 8.12
C PHE A 225 -21.94 18.71 7.34
N LYS A 226 -22.88 19.61 7.68
CA LYS A 226 -22.91 20.98 7.13
C LYS A 226 -21.68 21.79 7.54
N ALA A 227 -21.17 21.56 8.76
CA ALA A 227 -19.97 22.24 9.26
C ALA A 227 -18.66 21.71 8.63
N THR A 228 -18.67 20.53 8.01
CA THR A 228 -17.48 19.94 7.35
C THR A 228 -16.86 20.87 6.31
N TYR A 229 -17.67 21.45 5.42
CA TYR A 229 -17.20 22.39 4.38
C TYR A 229 -16.50 23.63 4.96
N PRO A 230 -17.15 24.46 5.80
CA PRO A 230 -16.54 25.69 6.31
C PRO A 230 -15.36 25.42 7.24
N VAL A 231 -15.42 24.37 8.08
CA VAL A 231 -14.35 24.00 9.01
C VAL A 231 -13.09 23.57 8.26
N LEU A 232 -13.19 22.60 7.35
CA LEU A 232 -12.02 22.11 6.61
C LEU A 232 -11.46 23.20 5.68
N THR A 233 -12.31 24.03 5.06
CA THR A 233 -11.88 25.18 4.25
C THR A 233 -11.04 26.17 5.07
N ALA A 234 -11.52 26.55 6.26
CA ALA A 234 -10.79 27.43 7.16
C ALA A 234 -9.49 26.79 7.65
N TYR A 235 -9.53 25.50 7.97
CA TYR A 235 -8.37 24.75 8.46
C TYR A 235 -7.28 24.59 7.40
N PHE A 236 -7.62 24.27 6.14
CA PHE A 236 -6.63 24.19 5.05
C PHE A 236 -5.94 25.55 4.81
N SER A 237 -6.68 26.65 4.96
CA SER A 237 -6.09 28.00 4.89
C SER A 237 -5.05 28.23 5.99
N TYR A 238 -5.37 27.78 7.19
CA TYR A 238 -4.47 27.87 8.34
C TYR A 238 -3.23 26.99 8.14
N LEU A 239 -3.40 25.75 7.70
CA LEU A 239 -2.30 24.83 7.41
C LEU A 239 -1.36 25.37 6.34
N ASN A 240 -1.88 26.02 5.30
CA ASN A 240 -1.09 26.72 4.29
C ASN A 240 -0.23 27.83 4.90
N ASN A 241 -0.85 28.69 5.72
CA ASN A 241 -0.14 29.77 6.38
C ASN A 241 1.00 29.28 7.29
N ARG A 242 0.84 28.08 7.85
CA ARG A 242 1.84 27.40 8.68
C ARG A 242 2.89 26.66 7.85
N GLY A 243 2.75 26.63 6.53
CA GLY A 243 3.63 25.91 5.60
C GLY A 243 3.46 24.39 5.65
N VAL A 244 2.35 23.88 6.20
CA VAL A 244 2.04 22.44 6.26
C VAL A 244 1.46 21.98 4.92
N LEU A 245 0.57 22.77 4.32
CA LEU A 245 0.08 22.58 2.96
C LEU A 245 0.69 23.61 2.02
N THR A 246 0.94 23.25 0.77
CA THR A 246 1.34 24.22 -0.26
C THR A 246 0.14 25.06 -0.72
N ILE A 247 0.41 26.20 -1.37
CA ILE A 247 -0.62 27.06 -1.96
C ILE A 247 -1.48 26.31 -2.99
N GLU A 248 -0.83 25.48 -3.80
CA GLU A 248 -1.48 24.65 -4.81
C GLU A 248 -2.37 23.59 -4.18
N GLN A 249 -1.83 22.76 -3.27
CA GLN A 249 -2.62 21.74 -2.55
C GLN A 249 -3.83 22.35 -1.84
N THR A 250 -3.63 23.49 -1.16
CA THR A 250 -4.71 24.19 -0.46
C THR A 250 -5.81 24.63 -1.41
N SER A 251 -5.43 25.13 -2.59
CA SER A 251 -6.40 25.60 -3.60
C SER A 251 -7.20 24.43 -4.16
N ASN A 252 -6.53 23.32 -4.47
CA ASN A 252 -7.16 22.14 -5.03
C ASN A 252 -8.09 21.45 -4.01
N LEU A 253 -7.66 21.31 -2.75
CA LEU A 253 -8.49 20.73 -1.69
C LEU A 253 -9.74 21.56 -1.41
N LYS A 254 -9.61 22.90 -1.38
CA LYS A 254 -10.76 23.80 -1.19
C LYS A 254 -11.73 23.79 -2.36
N MET A 255 -11.20 23.73 -3.59
CA MET A 255 -12.02 23.67 -4.80
C MET A 255 -12.86 22.39 -4.80
N LYS A 256 -12.22 21.23 -4.57
CA LYS A 256 -12.93 19.96 -4.50
C LYS A 256 -13.93 19.92 -3.34
N LEU A 257 -13.55 20.42 -2.17
CA LEU A 257 -14.46 20.48 -1.02
C LEU A 257 -15.68 21.39 -1.27
N TYR A 258 -15.52 22.47 -2.06
CA TYR A 258 -16.63 23.32 -2.51
C TYR A 258 -17.54 22.61 -3.51
N GLU A 259 -16.97 21.86 -4.46
CA GLU A 259 -17.74 21.08 -5.45
C GLU A 259 -18.65 20.04 -4.78
N ILE A 260 -18.17 19.41 -3.72
CA ILE A 260 -18.89 18.30 -3.06
C ILE A 260 -19.70 18.75 -1.83
N SER A 261 -19.70 20.03 -1.45
CA SER A 261 -20.22 20.46 -0.14
C SER A 261 -21.68 20.09 0.10
N ASP A 262 -22.50 20.18 -0.94
CA ASP A 262 -23.92 19.82 -0.86
C ASP A 262 -24.11 18.30 -0.80
N LEU A 263 -23.29 17.56 -1.54
CA LEU A 263 -23.30 16.09 -1.58
C LEU A 263 -22.89 15.47 -0.24
N ILE A 264 -21.98 16.09 0.52
CA ILE A 264 -21.58 15.61 1.85
C ILE A 264 -22.80 15.47 2.76
N VAL A 265 -23.69 16.47 2.75
CA VAL A 265 -24.88 16.49 3.60
C VAL A 265 -25.92 15.49 3.09
N GLU A 266 -26.15 15.47 1.77
CA GLU A 266 -27.08 14.56 1.12
C GLU A 266 -26.71 13.10 1.41
N TYR A 267 -25.47 12.73 1.14
CA TYR A 267 -25.01 11.34 1.25
C TYR A 267 -24.97 10.91 2.72
N ALA A 268 -24.50 11.78 3.62
CA ALA A 268 -24.44 11.46 5.04
C ALA A 268 -25.82 11.33 5.70
N SER A 269 -26.84 11.98 5.14
CA SER A 269 -28.22 11.92 5.64
C SER A 269 -29.04 10.79 5.01
N ASN A 270 -28.53 10.11 3.98
CA ASN A 270 -29.22 8.99 3.34
C ASN A 270 -28.90 7.66 4.07
N PRO A 271 -29.89 6.99 4.69
CA PRO A 271 -29.68 5.71 5.38
C PRO A 271 -29.15 4.57 4.52
N GLU A 272 -29.39 4.58 3.20
CA GLU A 272 -28.88 3.56 2.27
C GLU A 272 -27.34 3.57 2.16
N ASN A 273 -26.71 4.70 2.48
CA ASN A 273 -25.26 4.85 2.44
C ASN A 273 -24.58 4.48 3.77
N TRP A 274 -25.36 4.16 4.81
CA TRP A 274 -24.83 3.88 6.14
C TRP A 274 -24.42 2.41 6.25
N ASN A 275 -23.26 2.14 6.85
CA ASN A 275 -22.98 0.78 7.27
C ASN A 275 -23.83 0.39 8.50
N PHE A 276 -23.87 -0.91 8.76
CA PHE A 276 -24.58 -1.47 9.90
C PHE A 276 -24.29 -0.75 11.23
N SER A 277 -23.02 -0.51 11.55
CA SER A 277 -22.61 0.14 12.81
C SER A 277 -23.15 1.56 12.94
N LYS A 278 -23.09 2.35 11.86
CA LYS A 278 -23.64 3.71 11.83
C LYS A 278 -25.16 3.70 11.94
N SER A 279 -25.86 2.86 11.19
CA SER A 279 -27.31 2.75 11.27
C SER A 279 -27.80 2.46 12.68
N LEU A 280 -27.06 1.61 13.40
CA LEU A 280 -27.37 1.24 14.78
C LEU A 280 -27.17 2.43 15.75
N LEU A 281 -26.10 3.21 15.58
CA LEU A 281 -25.82 4.40 16.39
C LEU A 281 -26.75 5.59 16.06
N MET A 282 -27.11 5.77 14.79
CA MET A 282 -28.09 6.79 14.38
C MET A 282 -29.47 6.50 14.96
N GLU A 283 -29.89 5.22 14.99
CA GLU A 283 -31.12 4.78 15.66
C GLU A 283 -31.08 5.03 17.19
N ALA A 284 -29.90 4.95 17.81
CA ALA A 284 -29.70 5.31 19.21
C ALA A 284 -29.94 6.81 19.46
N ALA A 285 -29.34 7.65 18.61
CA ALA A 285 -29.49 9.11 18.67
C ALA A 285 -30.95 9.54 18.47
N GLU A 286 -31.68 8.92 17.52
CA GLU A 286 -33.10 9.21 17.30
C GLU A 286 -33.97 8.92 18.53
N ARG A 287 -33.56 7.94 19.34
CA ARG A 287 -34.22 7.60 20.62
C ARG A 287 -33.76 8.48 21.79
N GLY A 288 -32.89 9.45 21.54
CA GLY A 288 -32.39 10.39 22.53
C GLY A 288 -31.39 9.78 23.51
N ILE A 289 -30.69 8.72 23.09
CA ILE A 289 -29.67 8.08 23.93
C ILE A 289 -28.38 8.90 23.88
N ASP A 290 -27.86 9.19 25.06
CA ASP A 290 -26.64 9.96 25.23
C ASP A 290 -25.40 9.09 24.94
N PHE A 291 -24.58 9.55 23.98
CA PHE A 291 -23.35 8.88 23.57
C PHE A 291 -22.21 9.01 24.58
N GLU A 292 -22.21 10.05 25.41
CA GLU A 292 -21.20 10.20 26.47
C GLU A 292 -21.56 9.39 27.72
N ASN A 293 -22.83 8.99 27.85
CA ASN A 293 -23.26 8.06 28.89
C ASN A 293 -22.95 6.63 28.47
N GLU A 294 -21.70 6.24 28.72
CA GLU A 294 -21.16 4.93 28.36
C GLU A 294 -22.08 3.78 28.81
N LYS A 295 -22.78 3.89 29.96
CA LYS A 295 -23.74 2.87 30.41
C LYS A 295 -25.03 2.80 29.58
N GLU A 296 -25.55 3.93 29.14
CA GLU A 296 -26.81 4.00 28.38
C GLU A 296 -26.59 3.60 26.93
N LEU A 297 -25.51 4.09 26.33
CA LEU A 297 -25.03 3.65 25.02
C LEU A 297 -24.66 2.16 25.04
N ASP A 298 -23.91 1.69 26.03
CA ASP A 298 -23.61 0.27 26.19
C ASP A 298 -24.88 -0.55 26.45
N THR A 299 -25.88 -0.04 27.17
CA THR A 299 -27.17 -0.75 27.35
C THR A 299 -27.97 -0.79 26.05
N PHE A 300 -27.98 0.28 25.26
CA PHE A 300 -28.66 0.34 23.96
C PHE A 300 -27.97 -0.53 22.91
N LEU A 301 -26.64 -0.37 22.79
CA LEU A 301 -25.80 -1.23 21.97
C LEU A 301 -26.00 -2.66 22.44
N LYS A 302 -25.93 -2.98 23.74
CA LYS A 302 -26.23 -4.31 24.27
C LYS A 302 -27.65 -4.78 24.03
N LEU A 303 -28.67 -3.90 23.90
CA LEU A 303 -30.09 -4.20 23.60
C LEU A 303 -30.33 -4.49 22.11
N LYS A 304 -29.63 -3.77 21.22
CA LYS A 304 -29.67 -3.96 19.76
C LYS A 304 -28.73 -5.07 19.29
N THR A 305 -27.57 -5.13 19.92
CA THR A 305 -26.68 -6.27 20.01
C THR A 305 -27.30 -7.37 20.88
N PHE A 306 -28.38 -7.16 21.63
CA PHE A 306 -29.17 -8.25 22.27
C PHE A 306 -30.12 -8.86 21.25
N GLN A 307 -30.66 -8.02 20.37
CA GLN A 307 -31.47 -8.44 19.24
C GLN A 307 -30.64 -9.16 18.17
N HIS A 308 -29.31 -8.98 18.14
CA HIS A 308 -28.42 -9.62 17.16
C HIS A 308 -27.30 -10.51 17.74
N ASN A 309 -26.92 -10.40 19.01
CA ASN A 309 -25.67 -10.96 19.54
C ASN A 309 -25.93 -11.68 20.87
N LEU A 310 -26.40 -12.91 20.69
CA LEU A 310 -26.23 -14.00 21.63
C LEU A 310 -24.74 -14.25 21.99
N ASN A 311 -23.76 -13.70 21.27
CA ASN A 311 -22.38 -14.21 21.25
C ASN A 311 -21.54 -14.14 22.54
N ALA A 312 -21.61 -13.13 23.41
CA ALA A 312 -20.76 -13.12 24.61
C ALA A 312 -21.26 -14.05 25.74
N ILE A 313 -22.59 -14.07 25.96
CA ILE A 313 -23.24 -15.00 26.88
C ILE A 313 -23.24 -16.39 26.26
N SER A 314 -23.49 -16.53 24.96
CA SER A 314 -23.42 -17.80 24.26
C SER A 314 -21.99 -18.34 24.14
N LEU A 315 -20.92 -17.52 24.11
CA LEU A 315 -19.53 -18.01 24.14
C LEU A 315 -19.21 -18.64 25.50
N ILE A 316 -19.47 -17.93 26.59
CA ILE A 316 -19.27 -18.46 27.96
C ILE A 316 -20.16 -19.69 28.19
N ARG A 317 -21.40 -19.64 27.71
CA ARG A 317 -22.35 -20.73 27.83
C ARG A 317 -22.03 -21.89 26.89
N ARG A 318 -21.51 -21.64 25.70
CA ARG A 318 -20.95 -22.64 24.77
C ARG A 318 -19.76 -23.31 25.41
N GLU A 319 -18.80 -22.60 25.99
CA GLU A 319 -17.70 -23.21 26.74
C GLU A 319 -18.18 -24.08 27.91
N GLN A 320 -19.31 -23.75 28.54
CA GLN A 320 -19.91 -24.58 29.57
C GLN A 320 -20.57 -25.84 28.99
N VAL A 321 -21.36 -25.70 27.93
CA VAL A 321 -22.04 -26.84 27.28
C VAL A 321 -21.05 -27.75 26.55
N ASP A 322 -19.99 -27.20 25.97
CA ASP A 322 -18.94 -27.92 25.25
C ASP A 322 -18.13 -28.84 26.20
N LYS A 323 -18.16 -28.60 27.51
CA LYS A 323 -17.59 -29.53 28.50
C LYS A 323 -18.41 -30.81 28.66
N TYR A 324 -19.69 -30.82 28.27
CA TYR A 324 -20.51 -32.01 28.34
C TYR A 324 -20.20 -32.98 27.20
N THR A 325 -20.30 -34.29 27.47
CA THR A 325 -20.29 -35.31 26.41
C THR A 325 -21.60 -35.26 25.61
N ASN A 326 -21.63 -35.89 24.44
CA ASN A 326 -22.84 -35.93 23.62
C ASN A 326 -24.01 -36.58 24.39
N GLU A 327 -23.74 -37.64 25.17
CA GLU A 327 -24.73 -38.32 25.99
C GLU A 327 -25.28 -37.42 27.11
N GLU A 328 -24.42 -36.62 27.75
CA GLU A 328 -24.83 -35.66 28.78
C GLU A 328 -25.69 -34.53 28.20
N ILE A 329 -25.37 -34.07 26.99
CA ILE A 329 -26.19 -33.08 26.28
C ILE A 329 -27.57 -33.66 25.95
N PHE A 330 -27.64 -34.87 25.38
CA PHE A 330 -28.93 -35.54 25.09
C PHE A 330 -29.75 -35.78 26.36
N GLN A 331 -29.12 -36.20 27.46
CA GLN A 331 -29.83 -36.40 28.72
C GLN A 331 -30.43 -35.09 29.25
N LYS A 332 -29.69 -33.98 29.19
CA LYS A 332 -30.22 -32.66 29.58
C LYS A 332 -31.34 -32.18 28.66
N LEU A 333 -31.26 -32.45 27.36
CA LEU A 333 -32.35 -32.17 26.42
C LEU A 333 -33.60 -33.00 26.78
N TRP A 334 -33.45 -34.26 27.19
CA TRP A 334 -34.55 -35.10 27.69
C TRP A 334 -35.17 -34.55 28.97
N ASP A 335 -34.36 -34.03 29.89
CA ASP A 335 -34.85 -33.39 31.13
C ASP A 335 -35.71 -32.14 30.83
N TYR A 336 -35.46 -31.46 29.69
CA TYR A 336 -36.29 -30.37 29.17
C TYR A 336 -37.49 -30.84 28.32
N GLY A 337 -37.72 -32.15 28.21
CA GLY A 337 -38.81 -32.73 27.44
C GLY A 337 -38.51 -32.96 25.95
N ILE A 338 -37.28 -32.69 25.49
CA ILE A 338 -36.86 -32.83 24.08
C ILE A 338 -36.37 -34.26 23.85
N MET A 339 -37.29 -35.22 23.74
CA MET A 339 -37.00 -36.66 23.65
C MET A 339 -36.44 -37.09 22.28
N ILE A 340 -35.29 -36.54 21.88
CA ILE A 340 -34.62 -36.83 20.60
C ILE A 340 -33.48 -37.84 20.78
N THR A 341 -33.41 -38.84 19.90
CA THR A 341 -32.28 -39.79 19.84
C THR A 341 -31.18 -39.27 18.91
N LYS A 342 -29.96 -39.83 19.00
CA LYS A 342 -28.85 -39.52 18.09
C LYS A 342 -29.24 -39.71 16.62
N ASP A 343 -29.91 -40.82 16.28
CA ASP A 343 -30.30 -41.11 14.90
C ASP A 343 -31.35 -40.12 14.38
N GLN A 344 -32.32 -39.76 15.23
CA GLN A 344 -33.31 -38.73 14.91
C GLN A 344 -32.69 -37.34 14.76
N PHE A 345 -31.69 -37.01 15.58
CA PHE A 345 -30.92 -35.78 15.46
C PHE A 345 -30.19 -35.72 14.12
N LEU A 346 -29.47 -36.78 13.75
CA LEU A 346 -28.78 -36.88 12.47
C LEU A 346 -29.74 -36.79 11.28
N GLU A 347 -30.92 -37.40 11.37
CA GLU A 347 -31.94 -37.23 10.32
C GLU A 347 -32.48 -35.79 10.26
N SER A 348 -32.59 -35.12 11.41
CA SER A 348 -33.11 -33.75 11.51
C SER A 348 -32.15 -32.72 10.93
N VAL A 349 -30.84 -32.86 11.11
CA VAL A 349 -29.86 -31.90 10.56
C VAL A 349 -29.87 -31.86 9.03
N HIS A 350 -30.26 -32.94 8.35
CA HIS A 350 -30.39 -32.97 6.89
C HIS A 350 -31.69 -32.33 6.38
N LYS A 351 -32.64 -32.01 7.27
CA LYS A 351 -33.96 -31.44 6.94
C LYS A 351 -34.10 -29.98 7.38
N ASN A 352 -33.04 -29.38 7.92
CA ASN A 352 -33.05 -28.02 8.43
C ASN A 352 -31.80 -27.27 7.94
N TYR A 353 -31.94 -25.97 7.69
CA TYR A 353 -30.85 -25.12 7.23
C TYR A 353 -30.22 -24.30 8.36
N SER A 354 -30.96 -24.01 9.43
CA SER A 354 -30.46 -23.24 10.58
C SER A 354 -30.72 -23.94 11.91
N ILE A 355 -29.94 -23.58 12.93
CA ILE A 355 -30.15 -24.02 14.30
C ILE A 355 -31.50 -23.52 14.81
N ASN A 356 -31.86 -22.27 14.48
CA ASN A 356 -33.16 -21.71 14.81
C ASN A 356 -34.32 -22.55 14.26
N GLN A 357 -34.25 -22.96 13.00
CA GLN A 357 -35.25 -23.82 12.37
C GLN A 357 -35.33 -25.19 13.07
N LEU A 358 -34.17 -25.78 13.39
CA LEU A 358 -34.11 -27.07 14.09
C LEU A 358 -34.76 -27.00 15.47
N VAL A 359 -34.44 -25.98 16.26
CA VAL A 359 -34.99 -25.79 17.61
C VAL A 359 -36.50 -25.50 17.55
N LYS A 360 -36.97 -24.64 16.63
CA LYS A 360 -38.40 -24.39 16.39
C LYS A 360 -39.15 -25.69 16.07
N ASN A 361 -38.54 -26.58 15.29
CA ASN A 361 -39.13 -27.88 14.98
C ASN A 361 -39.19 -28.80 16.20
N TRP A 362 -38.21 -28.75 17.12
CA TRP A 362 -38.30 -29.45 18.40
C TRP A 362 -39.41 -28.89 19.29
N GLU A 363 -39.55 -27.56 19.40
CA GLU A 363 -40.64 -26.91 20.15
C GLU A 363 -42.01 -27.40 19.71
N ARG A 364 -42.24 -27.49 18.38
CA ARG A 364 -43.50 -27.98 17.79
C ARG A 364 -43.71 -29.48 18.02
N THR A 365 -42.65 -30.28 17.92
CA THR A 365 -42.74 -31.75 17.96
C THR A 365 -42.92 -32.27 19.39
N PHE A 366 -42.22 -31.69 20.35
CA PHE A 366 -42.20 -32.17 21.74
C PHE A 366 -43.13 -31.37 22.67
N ASN A 367 -43.85 -30.37 22.15
CA ASN A 367 -44.82 -29.54 22.88
C ASN A 367 -44.24 -29.00 24.20
N ILE A 368 -43.05 -28.41 24.09
CA ILE A 368 -42.25 -27.91 25.20
C ILE A 368 -42.85 -26.61 25.71
N ASN A 369 -42.85 -26.38 27.04
CA ASN A 369 -43.22 -25.08 27.59
C ASN A 369 -42.03 -24.10 27.51
N PRO A 370 -42.07 -23.05 26.68
CA PRO A 370 -40.95 -22.12 26.49
C PRO A 370 -40.55 -21.38 27.77
N GLU A 371 -41.49 -21.17 28.70
CA GLU A 371 -41.22 -20.47 29.98
C GLU A 371 -40.49 -21.35 31.01
N ALA A 372 -40.46 -22.66 30.80
CA ALA A 372 -39.87 -23.64 31.72
C ALA A 372 -38.55 -24.23 31.20
N ILE A 373 -38.14 -23.89 29.98
CA ILE A 373 -36.90 -24.39 29.37
C ILE A 373 -35.85 -23.32 29.25
N ASP A 374 -34.62 -23.77 29.30
CA ASP A 374 -33.46 -22.94 29.12
C ASP A 374 -33.14 -22.83 27.62
N THR A 375 -33.78 -21.87 26.95
CA THR A 375 -33.78 -21.73 25.50
C THR A 375 -32.38 -21.60 24.92
N ASP A 376 -31.47 -20.84 25.54
CA ASP A 376 -30.10 -20.75 25.04
C ASP A 376 -29.33 -22.07 25.24
N PHE A 377 -29.59 -22.83 26.32
CA PHE A 377 -28.97 -24.14 26.47
C PHE A 377 -29.40 -25.08 25.35
N VAL A 378 -30.70 -25.11 25.00
CA VAL A 378 -31.23 -25.93 23.90
C VAL A 378 -30.59 -25.53 22.57
N TRP A 379 -30.53 -24.23 22.28
CA TRP A 379 -29.93 -23.70 21.06
C TRP A 379 -28.44 -24.02 20.94
N ILE A 380 -27.67 -23.77 21.99
CA ILE A 380 -26.23 -24.05 22.04
C ILE A 380 -25.96 -25.55 21.95
N SER A 381 -26.80 -26.37 22.61
CA SER A 381 -26.71 -27.83 22.52
C SER A 381 -26.95 -28.31 21.10
N ALA A 382 -27.95 -27.75 20.41
CA ALA A 382 -28.18 -28.04 19.00
C ALA A 382 -26.96 -27.67 18.13
N LYS A 383 -26.36 -26.47 18.33
CA LYS A 383 -25.13 -26.06 17.63
C LYS A 383 -23.99 -27.06 17.85
N ILE A 384 -23.66 -27.36 19.11
CA ILE A 384 -22.54 -28.23 19.48
C ILE A 384 -22.75 -29.66 18.98
N LEU A 385 -23.96 -30.22 19.15
CA LEU A 385 -24.26 -31.55 18.65
C LEU A 385 -24.16 -31.62 17.13
N TRP A 386 -24.58 -30.58 16.41
CA TRP A 386 -24.47 -30.52 14.95
C TRP A 386 -23.00 -30.53 14.53
N GLU A 387 -22.18 -29.64 15.11
CA GLU A 387 -20.73 -29.57 14.88
C GLU A 387 -20.02 -30.91 15.14
N ARG A 388 -20.42 -31.63 16.19
CA ARG A 388 -19.76 -32.88 16.60
C ARG A 388 -20.24 -34.12 15.85
N LEU A 389 -21.54 -34.20 15.57
CA LEU A 389 -22.16 -35.42 15.06
C LEU A 389 -22.34 -35.40 13.54
N ALA A 390 -22.43 -34.22 12.93
CA ALA A 390 -22.59 -34.04 11.50
C ALA A 390 -21.66 -32.94 10.94
N PRO A 391 -20.32 -33.07 11.11
CA PRO A 391 -19.37 -32.04 10.70
C PRO A 391 -19.37 -31.75 9.19
N ASP A 392 -19.81 -32.72 8.37
CA ASP A 392 -19.90 -32.58 6.91
C ASP A 392 -21.20 -31.89 6.43
N VAL A 393 -22.10 -31.54 7.36
CA VAL A 393 -23.40 -30.90 7.08
C VAL A 393 -23.39 -29.51 7.70
N ILE A 394 -23.23 -28.48 6.87
CA ILE A 394 -23.20 -27.10 7.37
C ILE A 394 -24.62 -26.55 7.60
N ASN A 395 -24.77 -25.70 8.62
CA ASN A 395 -25.94 -24.83 8.80
C ASN A 395 -25.60 -23.36 8.51
N LEU A 396 -26.63 -22.51 8.41
CA LEU A 396 -26.50 -21.08 8.10
C LEU A 396 -25.64 -20.32 9.13
N GLU A 397 -25.74 -20.66 10.42
CA GLU A 397 -24.91 -20.01 11.44
C GLU A 397 -23.42 -20.38 11.35
N GLN A 398 -23.10 -21.62 10.96
CA GLN A 398 -21.73 -22.03 10.65
C GLN A 398 -21.21 -21.41 9.35
N LEU A 399 -22.10 -21.22 8.37
CA LEU A 399 -21.77 -20.54 7.12
C LEU A 399 -21.36 -19.08 7.39
N ASP A 400 -22.07 -18.39 8.28
CA ASP A 400 -21.71 -17.05 8.74
C ASP A 400 -20.37 -17.00 9.45
N ASP A 401 -20.11 -17.97 10.34
CA ASP A 401 -18.81 -18.08 11.02
C ASP A 401 -17.66 -18.17 9.99
N LEU A 402 -17.84 -18.92 8.89
CA LEU A 402 -16.87 -19.00 7.79
C LEU A 402 -16.78 -17.73 6.95
N ILE A 403 -17.91 -17.07 6.67
CA ILE A 403 -17.93 -15.78 5.96
C ILE A 403 -17.10 -14.75 6.73
N MET A 404 -17.32 -14.67 8.04
CA MET A 404 -16.57 -13.78 8.94
C MET A 404 -15.09 -14.16 9.04
N GLU A 405 -14.74 -15.44 9.07
CA GLU A 405 -13.33 -15.86 9.01
C GLU A 405 -12.63 -15.41 7.71
N GLY A 406 -13.35 -15.43 6.59
CA GLY A 406 -12.83 -14.90 5.33
C GLY A 406 -12.64 -13.39 5.37
N TYR A 407 -13.57 -12.62 5.94
CA TYR A 407 -13.40 -11.18 6.17
C TYR A 407 -12.22 -10.87 7.11
N ASP A 408 -12.05 -11.63 8.19
CA ASP A 408 -10.90 -11.53 9.09
C ASP A 408 -9.58 -11.80 8.36
N SER A 409 -9.59 -12.71 7.38
CA SER A 409 -8.42 -13.05 6.57
C SER A 409 -8.14 -11.97 5.52
N SER A 410 -9.18 -11.42 4.87
CA SER A 410 -9.09 -10.30 3.93
C SER A 410 -8.57 -9.03 4.63
N GLY A 411 -9.10 -8.69 5.81
CA GLY A 411 -8.64 -7.54 6.62
C GLY A 411 -7.16 -7.65 7.06
N LYS A 412 -6.62 -8.87 7.12
CA LYS A 412 -5.19 -9.14 7.36
C LYS A 412 -4.36 -9.23 6.06
N MET A 413 -4.93 -8.82 4.92
CA MET A 413 -4.37 -8.92 3.57
C MET A 413 -3.92 -10.34 3.20
N ASN A 414 -4.60 -11.35 3.74
CA ASN A 414 -4.31 -12.75 3.46
C ASN A 414 -5.27 -13.30 2.41
N HIS A 415 -5.23 -12.72 1.21
CA HIS A 415 -6.15 -12.99 0.09
C HIS A 415 -6.26 -14.49 -0.23
N GLU A 416 -5.15 -15.23 -0.24
CA GLU A 416 -5.16 -16.68 -0.49
C GLU A 416 -6.00 -17.44 0.56
N LYS A 417 -5.85 -17.10 1.85
CA LYS A 417 -6.64 -17.73 2.90
C LYS A 417 -8.11 -17.32 2.81
N ALA A 418 -8.39 -16.03 2.59
CA ALA A 418 -9.75 -15.54 2.40
C ALA A 418 -10.45 -16.29 1.26
N CYS A 419 -9.77 -16.45 0.11
CA CYS A 419 -10.26 -17.22 -1.02
C CYS A 419 -10.51 -18.69 -0.68
N ILE A 420 -9.58 -19.37 -0.01
CA ILE A 420 -9.78 -20.78 0.39
C ILE A 420 -11.03 -20.93 1.26
N THR A 421 -11.18 -20.07 2.27
CA THR A 421 -12.34 -20.08 3.17
C THR A 421 -13.63 -19.78 2.42
N TRP A 422 -13.66 -18.74 1.58
CA TRP A 422 -14.86 -18.34 0.83
C TRP A 422 -15.20 -19.27 -0.34
N GLN A 423 -14.23 -20.00 -0.91
CA GLN A 423 -14.50 -21.12 -1.81
C GLN A 423 -15.28 -22.23 -1.10
N GLU A 424 -14.98 -22.48 0.18
CA GLU A 424 -15.74 -23.43 0.98
C GLU A 424 -17.17 -22.93 1.23
N VAL A 425 -17.33 -21.65 1.61
CA VAL A 425 -18.65 -21.00 1.74
C VAL A 425 -19.45 -21.16 0.44
N TRP A 426 -18.86 -20.85 -0.70
CA TRP A 426 -19.51 -20.96 -2.00
C TRP A 426 -19.97 -22.39 -2.31
N ARG A 427 -19.12 -23.39 -1.99
CA ARG A 427 -19.47 -24.81 -2.16
C ARG A 427 -20.74 -25.18 -1.40
N TYR A 428 -20.99 -24.56 -0.25
CA TYR A 428 -22.23 -24.79 0.49
C TYR A 428 -23.40 -24.00 -0.11
N ILE A 429 -23.23 -22.71 -0.35
CA ILE A 429 -24.25 -21.82 -0.94
C ILE A 429 -24.85 -22.41 -2.22
N LYS A 430 -24.01 -22.93 -3.12
CA LYS A 430 -24.48 -23.44 -4.42
C LYS A 430 -25.30 -24.73 -4.34
N ASN A 431 -25.25 -25.43 -3.22
CA ASN A 431 -25.99 -26.68 -2.99
C ASN A 431 -27.24 -26.48 -2.11
N MET A 432 -27.53 -25.25 -1.67
CA MET A 432 -28.70 -24.94 -0.86
C MET A 432 -29.97 -24.75 -1.71
N ASP A 433 -31.13 -25.15 -1.17
CA ASP A 433 -32.43 -24.84 -1.78
C ASP A 433 -32.89 -23.43 -1.37
N TRP A 434 -32.43 -22.42 -2.12
CA TRP A 434 -32.77 -21.03 -1.87
C TRP A 434 -34.27 -20.72 -1.94
N ASN A 435 -35.05 -21.54 -2.66
CA ASN A 435 -36.51 -21.37 -2.69
C ASN A 435 -37.15 -21.81 -1.38
N GLU A 436 -36.65 -22.88 -0.77
CA GLU A 436 -37.08 -23.28 0.57
C GLU A 436 -36.64 -22.22 1.59
N ILE A 437 -35.36 -21.81 1.57
CA ILE A 437 -34.79 -20.84 2.52
C ILE A 437 -35.62 -19.55 2.53
N ARG A 438 -35.89 -18.96 1.36
CA ARG A 438 -36.66 -17.71 1.22
C ARG A 438 -38.10 -17.80 1.70
N LYS A 439 -38.72 -18.98 1.61
CA LYS A 439 -40.14 -19.18 2.00
C LYS A 439 -40.31 -19.61 3.45
N ASN A 440 -39.23 -20.02 4.10
CA ASN A 440 -39.30 -20.59 5.44
C ASN A 440 -39.42 -19.49 6.50
N PRO A 441 -40.52 -19.43 7.28
CA PRO A 441 -40.72 -18.38 8.28
C PRO A 441 -39.79 -18.51 9.50
N ASP A 442 -39.15 -19.67 9.70
CA ASP A 442 -38.29 -19.95 10.86
C ASP A 442 -36.80 -19.65 10.60
N ILE A 443 -36.46 -19.29 9.37
CA ILE A 443 -35.13 -18.78 9.00
C ILE A 443 -35.15 -17.26 9.17
N ASP A 444 -34.03 -16.67 9.61
CA ASP A 444 -33.90 -15.22 9.74
C ASP A 444 -34.07 -14.53 8.38
N ASP A 445 -34.75 -13.39 8.35
CA ASP A 445 -34.96 -12.61 7.13
C ASP A 445 -33.63 -12.13 6.52
N PHE A 446 -32.59 -11.95 7.35
CA PHE A 446 -31.23 -11.67 6.91
C PHE A 446 -30.73 -12.68 5.85
N TYR A 447 -30.94 -13.99 6.09
CA TYR A 447 -30.49 -15.05 5.16
C TYR A 447 -31.37 -15.18 3.92
N LYS A 448 -32.59 -14.62 3.97
CA LYS A 448 -33.53 -14.67 2.84
C LYS A 448 -33.25 -13.55 1.85
N ASP A 449 -32.56 -12.50 2.30
CA ASP A 449 -32.26 -11.36 1.48
C ASP A 449 -31.20 -11.70 0.42
N SER A 450 -31.56 -11.50 -0.85
CA SER A 450 -30.62 -11.63 -1.95
C SER A 450 -29.44 -10.67 -1.85
N TYR A 451 -29.62 -9.52 -1.18
CA TYR A 451 -28.57 -8.52 -1.00
C TYR A 451 -27.35 -9.08 -0.25
N PHE A 452 -27.57 -9.93 0.75
CA PHE A 452 -26.49 -10.55 1.52
C PHE A 452 -25.54 -11.37 0.63
N ILE A 453 -26.10 -12.22 -0.23
CA ILE A 453 -25.30 -13.07 -1.13
C ILE A 453 -24.63 -12.20 -2.20
N SER A 454 -25.33 -11.21 -2.77
CA SER A 454 -24.74 -10.35 -3.79
C SER A 454 -23.57 -9.52 -3.27
N ASP A 455 -23.67 -9.00 -2.04
CA ASP A 455 -22.61 -8.17 -1.46
C ASP A 455 -21.38 -9.00 -1.12
N TRP A 456 -21.58 -10.11 -0.41
CA TRP A 456 -20.48 -11.05 -0.13
C TRP A 456 -19.83 -11.58 -1.41
N SER A 457 -20.61 -11.84 -2.46
CA SER A 457 -20.08 -12.31 -3.75
C SER A 457 -19.20 -11.28 -4.44
N GLN A 458 -19.50 -9.99 -4.31
CA GLN A 458 -18.64 -8.93 -4.86
C GLN A 458 -17.29 -8.90 -4.13
N ASP A 459 -17.30 -9.00 -2.80
CA ASP A 459 -16.09 -9.08 -2.00
C ASP A 459 -15.27 -10.33 -2.36
N PHE A 460 -15.93 -11.48 -2.54
CA PHE A 460 -15.25 -12.70 -2.92
C PHE A 460 -14.64 -12.63 -4.33
N MET A 461 -15.33 -12.03 -5.30
CA MET A 461 -14.77 -11.79 -6.63
C MET A 461 -13.50 -10.92 -6.55
N MET A 462 -13.55 -9.86 -5.75
CA MET A 462 -12.42 -8.97 -5.52
C MET A 462 -11.24 -9.71 -4.89
N GLU A 463 -11.48 -10.57 -3.90
CA GLU A 463 -10.42 -11.38 -3.28
C GLU A 463 -9.82 -12.40 -4.25
N LEU A 464 -10.63 -13.08 -5.07
CA LEU A 464 -10.14 -13.99 -6.12
C LEU A 464 -9.27 -13.24 -7.14
N TRP A 465 -9.66 -12.03 -7.52
CA TRP A 465 -8.86 -11.15 -8.37
C TRP A 465 -7.54 -10.78 -7.69
N ASN A 466 -7.57 -10.30 -6.45
CA ASN A 466 -6.39 -9.91 -5.67
C ASN A 466 -5.42 -11.08 -5.44
N ALA A 467 -5.94 -12.30 -5.29
CA ALA A 467 -5.14 -13.52 -5.19
C ALA A 467 -4.57 -14.00 -6.54
N GLY A 468 -4.96 -13.39 -7.67
CA GLY A 468 -4.58 -13.81 -9.02
C GLY A 468 -5.24 -15.12 -9.47
N LEU A 469 -6.32 -15.55 -8.82
CA LEU A 469 -7.04 -16.79 -9.09
C LEU A 469 -8.09 -16.60 -10.19
N CYS A 470 -7.69 -16.02 -11.33
CA CYS A 470 -8.61 -15.62 -12.40
C CYS A 470 -9.40 -16.78 -13.03
N GLN A 471 -8.86 -18.01 -13.03
CA GLN A 471 -9.61 -19.16 -13.55
C GLN A 471 -10.73 -19.59 -12.59
N ASP A 472 -10.51 -19.50 -11.28
CA ASP A 472 -11.54 -19.74 -10.26
C ASP A 472 -12.58 -18.61 -10.26
N LEU A 473 -12.13 -17.36 -10.46
CA LEU A 473 -13.02 -16.20 -10.62
C LEU A 473 -13.98 -16.35 -11.80
N ILE A 474 -13.49 -16.82 -12.96
CA ILE A 474 -14.36 -17.07 -14.12
C ILE A 474 -15.42 -18.13 -13.79
N ILE A 475 -15.01 -19.25 -13.17
CA ILE A 475 -15.94 -20.33 -12.77
C ILE A 475 -16.99 -19.78 -11.80
N PHE A 476 -16.57 -19.02 -10.79
CA PHE A 476 -17.45 -18.39 -9.83
C PHE A 476 -18.44 -17.42 -10.51
N CYS A 477 -17.96 -16.58 -11.43
CA CYS A 477 -18.80 -15.66 -12.20
C CYS A 477 -19.86 -16.41 -13.05
N GLU A 478 -19.51 -17.54 -13.65
CA GLU A 478 -20.46 -18.37 -14.40
C GLU A 478 -21.49 -19.02 -13.48
N GLU A 479 -21.04 -19.66 -12.40
CA GLU A 479 -21.93 -20.31 -11.43
C GLU A 479 -22.89 -19.29 -10.77
N ILE A 480 -22.46 -18.05 -10.50
CA ILE A 480 -23.33 -17.05 -9.88
C ILE A 480 -24.36 -16.45 -10.84
N LEU A 481 -24.03 -16.32 -12.13
CA LEU A 481 -25.00 -15.91 -13.15
C LEU A 481 -26.08 -16.96 -13.35
N GLU A 482 -25.75 -18.25 -13.16
CA GLU A 482 -26.73 -19.34 -13.17
C GLU A 482 -27.59 -19.36 -11.90
N LEU A 483 -26.98 -19.11 -10.73
CA LEU A 483 -27.66 -19.16 -9.44
C LEU A 483 -28.55 -17.93 -9.19
N LEU A 484 -28.09 -16.74 -9.58
CA LEU A 484 -28.72 -15.46 -9.30
C LEU A 484 -28.96 -14.62 -10.58
N PRO A 485 -29.68 -15.15 -11.59
CA PRO A 485 -29.86 -14.47 -12.87
C PRO A 485 -30.74 -13.21 -12.77
N GLU A 486 -31.55 -13.09 -11.71
CA GLU A 486 -32.50 -11.98 -11.50
C GLU A 486 -31.94 -10.89 -10.56
N SER A 487 -30.66 -10.95 -10.19
CA SER A 487 -30.02 -9.91 -9.38
C SER A 487 -29.96 -8.56 -10.10
N GLY A 488 -29.77 -7.49 -9.34
CA GLY A 488 -29.75 -6.12 -9.87
C GLY A 488 -28.74 -5.89 -10.99
N ASN A 489 -29.08 -5.01 -11.94
CA ASN A 489 -28.28 -4.73 -13.14
C ASN A 489 -26.82 -4.37 -12.83
N LEU A 490 -26.56 -3.58 -11.79
CA LEU A 490 -25.20 -3.20 -11.40
C LEU A 490 -24.37 -4.42 -10.96
N PHE A 491 -24.96 -5.32 -10.17
CA PHE A 491 -24.30 -6.55 -9.74
C PHE A 491 -23.98 -7.45 -10.94
N ILE A 492 -24.95 -7.69 -11.82
CA ILE A 492 -24.75 -8.50 -13.03
C ILE A 492 -23.68 -7.88 -13.94
N HIS A 493 -23.69 -6.56 -14.11
CA HIS A 493 -22.66 -5.84 -14.85
C HIS A 493 -21.26 -6.07 -14.27
N ASN A 494 -21.10 -5.93 -12.95
CA ASN A 494 -19.83 -6.15 -12.26
C ASN A 494 -19.32 -7.60 -12.44
N VAL A 495 -20.19 -8.60 -12.29
CA VAL A 495 -19.84 -10.02 -12.50
C VAL A 495 -19.34 -10.26 -13.93
N LEU A 496 -20.06 -9.74 -14.92
CA LEU A 496 -19.68 -9.88 -16.33
C LEU A 496 -18.36 -9.18 -16.65
N ARG A 497 -18.11 -8.02 -16.04
CA ARG A 497 -16.84 -7.28 -16.16
C ARG A 497 -15.67 -8.07 -15.57
N TYR A 498 -15.80 -8.57 -14.34
CA TYR A 498 -14.76 -9.42 -13.70
C TYR A 498 -14.44 -10.65 -14.55
N ARG A 499 -15.46 -11.29 -15.15
CA ARG A 499 -15.27 -12.40 -16.09
C ARG A 499 -14.46 -11.96 -17.32
N ALA A 500 -14.82 -10.84 -17.94
CA ALA A 500 -14.13 -10.31 -19.12
C ALA A 500 -12.67 -9.94 -18.81
N ASP A 501 -12.43 -9.21 -17.72
CA ASP A 501 -11.10 -8.85 -17.22
C ASP A 501 -10.24 -10.10 -16.98
N SER A 502 -10.81 -11.12 -16.34
CA SER A 502 -10.11 -12.38 -16.05
C SER A 502 -9.70 -13.13 -17.32
N LEU A 503 -10.52 -13.09 -18.38
CA LEU A 503 -10.18 -13.70 -19.67
C LEU A 503 -8.97 -13.01 -20.31
N TYR A 504 -8.90 -11.67 -20.27
CA TYR A 504 -7.72 -10.93 -20.72
C TYR A 504 -6.49 -11.24 -19.88
N PHE A 505 -6.63 -11.31 -18.56
CA PHE A 505 -5.55 -11.63 -17.64
C PHE A 505 -4.95 -13.01 -17.93
N LEU A 506 -5.79 -14.00 -18.27
CA LEU A 506 -5.37 -15.34 -18.67
C LEU A 506 -4.85 -15.42 -20.13
N GLY A 507 -4.79 -14.29 -20.85
CA GLY A 507 -4.35 -14.24 -22.25
C GLY A 507 -5.36 -14.77 -23.27
N LYS A 508 -6.62 -15.02 -22.87
CA LYS A 508 -7.72 -15.45 -23.75
C LYS A 508 -8.37 -14.23 -24.42
N ILE A 509 -7.56 -13.48 -25.18
CA ILE A 509 -7.91 -12.15 -25.69
C ILE A 509 -9.19 -12.15 -26.52
N GLU A 510 -9.35 -13.09 -27.45
CA GLU A 510 -10.55 -13.16 -28.30
C GLU A 510 -11.83 -13.44 -27.48
N SER A 511 -11.73 -14.26 -26.44
CA SER A 511 -12.85 -14.54 -25.54
C SER A 511 -13.19 -13.34 -24.67
N GLY A 512 -12.16 -12.64 -24.16
CA GLY A 512 -12.33 -11.40 -23.40
C GLY A 512 -12.98 -10.31 -24.25
N GLU A 513 -12.53 -10.14 -25.49
CA GLU A 513 -13.11 -9.19 -26.46
C GLU A 513 -14.61 -9.43 -26.64
N LYS A 514 -14.99 -10.67 -26.98
CA LYS A 514 -16.41 -11.07 -27.11
C LYS A 514 -17.21 -10.87 -25.83
N ALA A 515 -16.58 -11.06 -24.67
CA ALA A 515 -17.22 -10.84 -23.38
C ALA A 515 -17.48 -9.35 -23.11
N PHE A 516 -16.56 -8.46 -23.45
CA PHE A 516 -16.79 -7.01 -23.37
C PHE A 516 -17.78 -6.52 -24.41
N GLU A 517 -17.73 -7.02 -25.65
CA GLU A 517 -18.73 -6.74 -26.69
C GLU A 517 -20.14 -7.07 -26.17
N ALA A 518 -20.34 -8.28 -25.67
CA ALA A 518 -21.63 -8.69 -25.10
C ALA A 518 -22.03 -7.84 -23.87
N LEU A 519 -21.06 -7.46 -23.02
CA LEU A 519 -21.30 -6.61 -21.84
C LEU A 519 -21.82 -5.23 -22.25
N VAL A 520 -21.18 -4.56 -23.21
CA VAL A 520 -21.61 -3.22 -23.66
C VAL A 520 -22.87 -3.28 -24.54
N GLU A 521 -23.13 -4.39 -25.24
CA GLU A 521 -24.40 -4.60 -25.92
C GLU A 521 -25.56 -4.75 -24.92
N GLN A 522 -25.32 -5.47 -23.81
CA GLN A 522 -26.33 -5.69 -22.78
C GLN A 522 -26.54 -4.45 -21.90
N PHE A 523 -25.49 -3.69 -21.60
CA PHE A 523 -25.54 -2.49 -20.76
C PHE A 523 -24.93 -1.27 -21.48
N PRO A 524 -25.57 -0.78 -22.56
CA PRO A 524 -24.97 0.20 -23.46
C PRO A 524 -24.78 1.58 -22.84
N GLU A 525 -25.55 1.92 -21.80
CA GLU A 525 -25.48 3.20 -21.10
C GLU A 525 -24.52 3.17 -19.90
N ASN A 526 -23.97 1.99 -19.54
CA ASN A 526 -23.05 1.91 -18.41
C ASN A 526 -21.60 2.18 -18.89
N PRO A 527 -20.97 3.29 -18.44
CA PRO A 527 -19.64 3.69 -18.90
C PRO A 527 -18.56 2.68 -18.52
N TRP A 528 -18.71 1.97 -17.40
CA TRP A 528 -17.72 1.02 -16.87
C TRP A 528 -17.48 -0.20 -17.75
N GLY A 529 -18.41 -0.54 -18.65
CA GLY A 529 -18.17 -1.58 -19.66
C GLY A 529 -17.11 -1.16 -20.68
N TYR A 530 -17.23 0.06 -21.22
CA TYR A 530 -16.29 0.62 -22.19
C TYR A 530 -14.95 0.99 -21.55
N ILE A 531 -15.01 1.55 -20.34
CA ILE A 531 -13.87 1.91 -19.49
C ILE A 531 -13.03 0.65 -19.18
N GLY A 532 -13.65 -0.42 -18.67
CA GLY A 532 -12.94 -1.69 -18.42
C GLY A 532 -12.38 -2.34 -19.69
N TRP A 533 -13.10 -2.23 -20.81
CA TRP A 533 -12.61 -2.73 -22.10
C TRP A 533 -11.40 -1.94 -22.60
N GLY A 534 -11.44 -0.61 -22.48
CA GLY A 534 -10.34 0.28 -22.83
C GLY A 534 -9.07 0.01 -22.02
N ASP A 535 -9.21 -0.31 -20.72
CA ASP A 535 -8.08 -0.66 -19.85
C ASP A 535 -7.25 -1.82 -20.38
N GLN A 536 -7.91 -2.79 -21.03
CA GLN A 536 -7.20 -3.94 -21.58
C GLN A 536 -6.19 -3.51 -22.65
N TYR A 537 -6.51 -2.44 -23.38
CA TYR A 537 -5.68 -1.90 -24.46
C TYR A 537 -4.73 -0.79 -24.00
N ALA A 538 -4.87 -0.29 -22.78
CA ALA A 538 -4.15 0.88 -22.28
C ALA A 538 -2.73 0.57 -21.77
N ASP A 539 -2.46 -0.66 -21.35
CA ASP A 539 -1.14 -1.02 -20.79
C ASP A 539 -0.10 -1.32 -21.89
N PHE A 540 0.83 -0.40 -22.10
CA PHE A 540 1.88 -0.51 -23.12
C PHE A 540 2.82 -1.73 -22.96
N ARG A 541 2.87 -2.33 -21.77
CA ARG A 541 3.67 -3.53 -21.49
C ARG A 541 3.06 -4.76 -22.14
N ARG A 542 1.74 -4.77 -22.38
CA ARG A 542 1.03 -5.87 -23.01
C ARG A 542 1.32 -5.92 -24.51
N SER A 543 1.29 -7.12 -25.08
CA SER A 543 1.56 -7.34 -26.50
C SER A 543 0.48 -6.77 -27.42
N TYR A 544 -0.71 -6.55 -26.88
CA TYR A 544 -1.90 -6.07 -27.57
C TYR A 544 -2.27 -4.63 -27.18
N PHE A 545 -1.32 -3.86 -26.62
CA PHE A 545 -1.48 -2.42 -26.45
C PHE A 545 -1.96 -1.78 -27.76
N ASP A 546 -3.03 -0.99 -27.67
CA ASP A 546 -3.57 -0.24 -28.79
C ASP A 546 -4.11 1.09 -28.29
N PHE A 547 -3.27 2.12 -28.42
CA PHE A 547 -3.59 3.48 -28.02
C PHE A 547 -4.90 3.99 -28.64
N ASN A 548 -5.08 3.80 -29.95
CA ASN A 548 -6.25 4.35 -30.64
C ASN A 548 -7.53 3.64 -30.19
N LYS A 549 -7.46 2.31 -30.02
CA LYS A 549 -8.59 1.53 -29.55
C LYS A 549 -8.94 1.86 -28.10
N ALA A 550 -7.96 1.91 -27.20
CA ALA A 550 -8.17 2.29 -25.80
C ALA A 550 -8.82 3.68 -25.69
N LYS A 551 -8.25 4.68 -26.39
CA LYS A 551 -8.79 6.04 -26.43
C LYS A 551 -10.20 6.10 -26.99
N SER A 552 -10.47 5.36 -28.07
CA SER A 552 -11.81 5.29 -28.64
C SER A 552 -12.83 4.68 -27.66
N LEU A 553 -12.45 3.62 -26.94
CA LEU A 553 -13.32 2.98 -25.94
C LEU A 553 -13.61 3.92 -24.77
N PHE A 554 -12.58 4.62 -24.25
CA PHE A 554 -12.75 5.61 -23.20
C PHE A 554 -13.69 6.74 -23.62
N LEU A 555 -13.49 7.30 -24.82
CA LEU A 555 -14.38 8.34 -25.36
C LEU A 555 -15.82 7.84 -25.55
N MET A 556 -16.01 6.61 -26.05
CA MET A 556 -17.34 6.02 -26.14
C MET A 556 -18.01 5.88 -24.77
N GLY A 557 -17.27 5.48 -23.72
CA GLY A 557 -17.79 5.42 -22.35
C GLY A 557 -18.24 6.78 -21.82
N MET A 558 -17.43 7.81 -22.05
CA MET A 558 -17.73 9.20 -21.67
C MET A 558 -18.97 9.75 -22.37
N GLU A 559 -19.22 9.36 -23.62
CA GLU A 559 -20.44 9.75 -24.35
C GLU A 559 -21.71 9.13 -23.77
N LYS A 560 -21.62 8.02 -23.03
CA LYS A 560 -22.79 7.34 -22.43
C LYS A 560 -23.25 8.00 -21.15
N ASP A 561 -22.30 8.30 -20.27
CA ASP A 561 -22.57 8.96 -19.01
C ASP A 561 -21.44 9.92 -18.66
N HIS A 562 -21.79 11.18 -18.44
CA HIS A 562 -20.84 12.24 -18.14
C HIS A 562 -20.42 12.21 -16.66
N SER A 563 -21.07 11.40 -15.80
CA SER A 563 -20.66 11.26 -14.40
C SER A 563 -19.24 10.72 -14.25
N GLU A 564 -18.73 10.01 -15.25
CA GLU A 564 -17.38 9.41 -15.27
C GLU A 564 -16.38 10.21 -16.12
N GLU A 565 -16.70 11.45 -16.52
CA GLU A 565 -15.84 12.28 -17.37
C GLU A 565 -14.45 12.48 -16.74
N GLU A 566 -14.36 12.77 -15.44
CA GLU A 566 -13.08 12.92 -14.74
C GLU A 566 -12.25 11.63 -14.78
N THR A 567 -12.90 10.47 -14.53
CA THR A 567 -12.27 9.15 -14.60
C THR A 567 -11.71 8.87 -16.00
N VAL A 568 -12.49 9.16 -17.04
CA VAL A 568 -12.10 8.96 -18.44
C VAL A 568 -10.94 9.89 -18.83
N LEU A 569 -11.02 11.18 -18.49
CA LEU A 569 -9.97 12.14 -18.82
C LEU A 569 -8.63 11.76 -18.18
N ARG A 570 -8.62 11.35 -16.91
CA ARG A 570 -7.40 10.85 -16.25
C ARG A 570 -6.83 9.61 -16.94
N ARG A 571 -7.68 8.67 -17.37
CA ARG A 571 -7.25 7.49 -18.13
C ARG A 571 -6.66 7.84 -19.49
N ILE A 572 -7.22 8.84 -20.17
CA ILE A 572 -6.69 9.34 -21.45
C ILE A 572 -5.33 10.01 -21.22
N GLU A 573 -5.17 10.81 -20.17
CA GLU A 573 -3.88 11.42 -19.80
C GLU A 573 -2.81 10.35 -19.57
N MET A 574 -3.10 9.36 -18.72
CA MET A 574 -2.21 8.21 -18.50
C MET A 574 -1.90 7.43 -19.78
N LEU A 575 -2.88 7.31 -20.68
CA LEU A 575 -2.72 6.61 -21.95
C LEU A 575 -1.79 7.36 -22.92
N GLU A 576 -1.76 8.69 -22.90
CA GLU A 576 -0.80 9.49 -23.68
C GLU A 576 0.62 9.29 -23.15
N ASP A 577 0.83 9.27 -21.82
CA ASP A 577 2.12 8.95 -21.22
C ASP A 577 2.61 7.55 -21.62
N ASP A 578 1.71 6.56 -21.58
CA ASP A 578 2.02 5.18 -21.96
C ASP A 578 2.32 5.03 -23.45
N LYS A 579 1.75 5.88 -24.30
CA LYS A 579 2.09 5.96 -25.72
C LYS A 579 3.51 6.48 -25.93
N GLU A 580 3.93 7.55 -25.25
CA GLU A 580 5.30 8.06 -25.35
C GLU A 580 6.32 7.00 -24.91
N LYS A 581 6.04 6.32 -23.79
CA LYS A 581 6.82 5.17 -23.29
C LYS A 581 6.90 4.04 -24.32
N PHE A 582 5.79 3.71 -24.97
CA PHE A 582 5.72 2.70 -26.03
C PHE A 582 6.58 3.08 -27.25
N GLU A 583 6.49 4.33 -27.69
CA GLU A 583 7.23 4.86 -28.84
C GLU A 583 8.75 4.83 -28.59
N LEU A 584 9.20 5.33 -27.42
CA LEU A 584 10.60 5.29 -27.01
C LEU A 584 11.15 3.84 -27.00
N ARG A 585 10.42 2.92 -26.35
CA ARG A 585 10.81 1.51 -26.30
C ARG A 585 11.00 0.94 -27.71
N ASN A 586 10.05 1.22 -28.61
CA ASN A 586 10.11 0.71 -29.97
C ASN A 586 11.26 1.34 -30.76
N GLN A 587 11.50 2.64 -30.59
CA GLN A 587 12.65 3.32 -31.19
C GLN A 587 13.97 2.68 -30.75
N LEU A 588 14.20 2.53 -29.44
CA LEU A 588 15.41 1.90 -28.92
C LEU A 588 15.58 0.46 -29.43
N LEU A 589 14.50 -0.31 -29.52
CA LEU A 589 14.55 -1.66 -30.09
C LEU A 589 14.88 -1.66 -31.59
N LEU A 590 14.38 -0.70 -32.37
CA LEU A 590 14.70 -0.55 -33.80
C LEU A 590 16.19 -0.22 -33.99
N GLU A 591 16.71 0.73 -33.23
CA GLU A 591 18.12 1.13 -33.27
C GLU A 591 19.03 -0.02 -32.82
N TYR A 592 18.65 -0.73 -31.76
CA TYR A 592 19.35 -1.93 -31.31
C TYR A 592 19.40 -3.02 -32.40
N ASN A 593 18.32 -3.23 -33.16
CA ASN A 593 18.32 -4.19 -34.27
C ASN A 593 19.26 -3.77 -35.40
N SER A 594 19.35 -2.47 -35.69
CA SER A 594 20.34 -1.91 -36.62
C SER A 594 21.76 -2.19 -36.13
N TYR A 595 22.03 -1.94 -34.84
CA TYR A 595 23.31 -2.24 -34.20
C TYR A 595 23.69 -3.72 -34.32
N LEU A 596 22.78 -4.64 -33.99
CA LEU A 596 23.01 -6.08 -34.14
C LEU A 596 23.36 -6.46 -35.57
N THR A 597 22.73 -5.84 -36.55
CA THR A 597 23.00 -6.09 -37.98
C THR A 597 24.38 -5.56 -38.37
N LYS A 598 24.72 -4.31 -38.00
CA LYS A 598 26.04 -3.70 -38.26
C LYS A 598 27.19 -4.53 -37.69
N LYS A 599 27.03 -5.08 -36.48
CA LYS A 599 28.03 -5.92 -35.81
C LYS A 599 28.03 -7.39 -36.27
N ASN A 600 27.24 -7.76 -37.29
CA ASN A 600 27.04 -9.15 -37.74
C ASN A 600 26.55 -10.12 -36.63
N LEU A 601 25.85 -9.59 -35.63
CA LEU A 601 25.29 -10.35 -34.50
C LEU A 601 23.83 -10.78 -34.71
N SER A 602 23.22 -10.38 -35.83
CA SER A 602 21.82 -10.66 -36.19
C SER A 602 21.57 -12.12 -36.60
N LYS A 603 22.59 -12.85 -37.06
CA LYS A 603 22.47 -14.24 -37.55
C LYS A 603 22.36 -15.29 -36.42
N GLN A 604 22.62 -14.92 -35.16
CA GLN A 604 22.48 -15.80 -34.01
C GLN A 604 21.42 -15.24 -33.05
N ASN A 605 20.24 -15.89 -33.03
CA ASN A 605 19.18 -15.68 -32.04
C ASN A 605 18.72 -14.21 -31.86
N SER A 606 18.61 -13.43 -32.95
CA SER A 606 18.18 -12.02 -32.87
C SER A 606 16.81 -11.85 -32.20
N SER A 607 15.86 -12.75 -32.48
CA SER A 607 14.53 -12.73 -31.85
C SER A 607 14.61 -12.83 -30.32
N ILE A 608 15.43 -13.75 -29.80
CA ILE A 608 15.62 -13.94 -28.35
C ILE A 608 16.30 -12.72 -27.74
N LYS A 609 17.31 -12.15 -28.43
CA LYS A 609 17.98 -10.92 -27.95
C LYS A 609 17.02 -9.75 -27.85
N LYS A 610 16.14 -9.61 -28.85
CA LYS A 610 15.12 -8.55 -28.90
C LYS A 610 14.09 -8.74 -27.79
N GLU A 611 13.62 -9.96 -27.58
CA GLU A 611 12.65 -10.30 -26.53
C GLU A 611 13.20 -9.95 -25.14
N HIS A 612 14.40 -10.44 -24.81
CA HIS A 612 15.04 -10.13 -23.53
C HIS A 612 15.33 -8.63 -23.32
N ALA A 613 15.73 -7.91 -24.38
CA ALA A 613 15.92 -6.46 -24.30
C ALA A 613 14.58 -5.74 -24.11
N LYS A 614 13.52 -6.19 -24.78
CA LYS A 614 12.16 -5.67 -24.60
C LYS A 614 11.69 -5.86 -23.16
N ASP A 615 11.88 -7.03 -22.59
CA ASP A 615 11.48 -7.32 -21.20
C ASP A 615 12.26 -6.44 -20.21
N PHE A 616 13.56 -6.24 -20.45
CA PHE A 616 14.39 -5.36 -19.64
C PHE A 616 13.92 -3.90 -19.72
N LEU A 617 13.65 -3.40 -20.93
CA LEU A 617 13.13 -2.05 -21.13
C LEU A 617 11.74 -1.86 -20.50
N ASN A 618 10.84 -2.84 -20.64
CA ASN A 618 9.53 -2.81 -19.99
C ASN A 618 9.66 -2.68 -18.48
N ASN A 619 10.55 -3.47 -17.86
CA ASN A 619 10.82 -3.36 -16.43
C ASN A 619 11.36 -1.98 -16.06
N LEU A 620 12.37 -1.47 -16.78
CA LEU A 620 12.93 -0.15 -16.51
C LEU A 620 11.84 0.92 -16.59
N ILE A 621 11.17 1.05 -17.73
CA ILE A 621 10.16 2.09 -17.95
C ILE A 621 9.02 1.99 -16.93
N SER A 622 8.60 0.77 -16.54
CA SER A 622 7.51 0.59 -15.56
C SER A 622 7.84 1.05 -14.14
N GLN A 623 9.11 1.31 -13.83
CA GLN A 623 9.51 1.83 -12.51
C GLN A 623 9.51 3.36 -12.44
N PHE A 624 9.20 4.04 -13.55
CA PHE A 624 9.24 5.50 -13.65
C PHE A 624 7.84 6.04 -13.97
N ASP A 625 7.24 6.72 -12.99
CA ASP A 625 6.04 7.53 -13.18
C ASP A 625 6.47 8.97 -13.51
N GLY A 626 5.92 9.55 -14.59
CA GLY A 626 6.17 10.93 -15.03
C GLY A 626 7.52 11.15 -15.71
N PHE A 627 7.58 10.92 -17.02
CA PHE A 627 8.84 10.80 -17.76
C PHE A 627 9.18 12.05 -18.58
N GLU A 628 10.44 12.51 -18.51
CA GLU A 628 11.09 13.22 -19.61
C GLU A 628 12.19 12.33 -20.22
N LEU A 629 12.28 12.34 -21.55
CA LEU A 629 13.11 11.41 -22.33
C LEU A 629 14.62 11.50 -22.02
N GLU A 630 15.05 12.64 -21.47
CA GLU A 630 16.44 12.92 -21.09
C GLU A 630 16.88 12.13 -19.86
N ASP A 631 15.95 11.74 -18.97
CA ASP A 631 16.27 11.12 -17.68
C ASP A 631 16.30 9.59 -17.73
N PHE A 632 15.84 8.96 -18.83
CA PHE A 632 15.76 7.49 -18.96
C PHE A 632 17.07 6.77 -18.57
N PHE A 633 18.18 7.33 -19.04
CA PHE A 633 19.49 6.73 -18.94
C PHE A 633 20.12 6.95 -17.56
N ASP A 634 19.72 7.99 -16.83
CA ASP A 634 20.23 8.26 -15.48
C ASP A 634 19.81 7.20 -14.47
N PHE A 635 18.73 6.48 -14.75
CA PHE A 635 18.28 5.38 -13.92
C PHE A 635 18.84 4.02 -14.31
N LEU A 636 19.54 3.92 -15.45
CA LEU A 636 20.16 2.69 -15.88
C LEU A 636 21.46 2.44 -15.12
N ASN A 637 21.37 1.68 -14.03
CA ASN A 637 22.52 1.38 -13.17
C ASN A 637 22.65 -0.11 -12.84
N LEU A 638 23.72 -0.46 -12.12
CA LEU A 638 24.03 -1.83 -11.73
C LEU A 638 22.91 -2.47 -10.89
N GLU A 639 22.27 -1.69 -10.01
CA GLU A 639 21.19 -2.16 -9.16
C GLU A 639 19.96 -2.55 -9.99
N GLN A 640 19.60 -1.76 -10.99
CA GLN A 640 18.47 -2.05 -11.87
C GLN A 640 18.70 -3.30 -12.75
N ILE A 641 19.92 -3.48 -13.25
CA ILE A 641 20.31 -4.69 -13.99
C ILE A 641 20.19 -5.93 -13.08
N LEU A 642 20.65 -5.83 -11.84
CA LEU A 642 20.55 -6.88 -10.83
C LEU A 642 19.10 -7.18 -10.45
N PHE A 643 18.27 -6.15 -10.28
CA PHE A 643 16.86 -6.28 -9.95
C PHE A 643 16.10 -6.99 -11.06
N PHE A 644 16.35 -6.63 -12.32
CA PHE A 644 15.76 -7.33 -13.45
C PHE A 644 16.22 -8.79 -13.55
N LEU A 645 17.53 -9.05 -13.48
CA LEU A 645 18.09 -10.39 -13.60
C LEU A 645 17.68 -11.33 -12.47
N GLY A 646 17.57 -10.83 -11.24
CA GLY A 646 17.16 -11.63 -10.09
C GLY A 646 15.65 -11.74 -9.96
N PHE A 647 14.99 -10.64 -9.62
CA PHE A 647 13.59 -10.66 -9.19
C PHE A 647 12.61 -10.78 -10.37
N TRP A 648 12.70 -9.87 -11.35
CA TRP A 648 11.72 -9.82 -12.45
C TRP A 648 11.82 -11.03 -13.37
N SER A 649 13.04 -11.42 -13.75
CA SER A 649 13.21 -12.53 -14.67
C SER A 649 12.68 -13.85 -14.12
N ILE A 650 12.69 -14.03 -12.81
CA ILE A 650 12.19 -15.25 -12.16
C ILE A 650 10.70 -15.16 -11.87
N ARG A 651 10.22 -14.03 -11.31
CA ARG A 651 8.80 -13.82 -11.01
C ARG A 651 7.95 -13.92 -12.28
N ASP A 652 8.39 -13.29 -13.36
CA ASP A 652 7.68 -13.28 -14.64
C ASP A 652 8.04 -14.51 -15.50
N ASN A 653 8.79 -15.45 -14.91
CA ASN A 653 9.12 -16.73 -15.51
C ASN A 653 9.86 -16.60 -16.86
N ILE A 654 10.56 -15.47 -17.08
CA ILE A 654 11.40 -15.18 -18.25
C ILE A 654 12.60 -16.14 -18.28
N ALA A 655 13.21 -16.40 -17.11
CA ALA A 655 14.35 -17.30 -16.96
C ALA A 655 14.04 -18.49 -16.03
N LYS A 656 13.55 -19.59 -16.59
CA LYS A 656 13.12 -20.78 -15.84
C LYS A 656 14.24 -21.74 -15.43
N ASN A 657 15.37 -21.68 -16.12
CA ASN A 657 16.50 -22.57 -15.90
C ASN A 657 17.85 -21.89 -16.19
N LYS A 658 18.93 -22.60 -15.83
CA LYS A 658 20.31 -22.15 -16.03
C LYS A 658 20.59 -21.68 -17.45
N SER A 659 20.09 -22.41 -18.44
CA SER A 659 20.32 -22.12 -19.86
C SER A 659 19.56 -20.88 -20.34
N SER A 660 18.32 -20.66 -19.88
CA SER A 660 17.55 -19.45 -20.20
C SER A 660 18.16 -18.22 -19.53
N LEU A 661 18.56 -18.31 -18.26
CA LEU A 661 19.23 -17.19 -17.57
C LEU A 661 20.54 -16.81 -18.26
N TYR A 662 21.30 -17.80 -18.72
CA TYR A 662 22.52 -17.54 -19.49
C TYR A 662 22.25 -16.75 -20.77
N ARG A 663 21.22 -17.15 -21.54
CA ARG A 663 20.83 -16.43 -22.76
C ARG A 663 20.33 -15.03 -22.46
N LEU A 664 19.60 -14.84 -21.35
CA LEU A 664 19.15 -13.54 -20.85
C LEU A 664 20.35 -12.63 -20.57
N CYS A 665 21.27 -13.07 -19.71
CA CYS A 665 22.51 -12.34 -19.39
C CYS A 665 23.31 -11.96 -20.64
N GLN A 666 23.46 -12.88 -21.61
CA GLN A 666 24.12 -12.58 -22.87
C GLN A 666 23.40 -11.51 -23.68
N SER A 667 22.07 -11.56 -23.72
CA SER A 667 21.25 -10.62 -24.49
C SER A 667 21.32 -9.22 -23.89
N ILE A 668 21.18 -9.10 -22.56
CA ILE A 668 21.30 -7.83 -21.84
C ILE A 668 22.71 -7.26 -21.96
N LYS A 669 23.76 -8.09 -21.84
CA LYS A 669 25.15 -7.64 -22.05
C LYS A 669 25.34 -6.98 -23.41
N ILE A 670 24.79 -7.56 -24.47
CA ILE A 670 24.87 -7.01 -25.83
C ILE A 670 24.07 -5.71 -25.93
N PHE A 671 22.90 -5.65 -25.29
CA PHE A 671 22.08 -4.44 -25.25
C PHE A 671 22.78 -3.28 -24.50
N ILE A 672 23.38 -3.54 -23.34
CA ILE A 672 24.15 -2.52 -22.60
C ILE A 672 25.36 -2.05 -23.41
N GLN A 673 26.02 -2.95 -24.14
CA GLN A 673 27.11 -2.54 -25.02
C GLN A 673 26.61 -1.63 -26.15
N PHE A 674 25.43 -1.91 -26.71
CA PHE A 674 24.79 -1.00 -27.67
C PHE A 674 24.55 0.37 -27.03
N LEU A 675 23.95 0.42 -25.83
CA LEU A 675 23.68 1.68 -25.14
C LEU A 675 24.96 2.47 -24.88
N GLN A 676 26.04 1.80 -24.48
CA GLN A 676 27.32 2.46 -24.28
C GLN A 676 27.93 3.00 -25.57
N GLU A 677 27.88 2.24 -26.67
CA GLU A 677 28.53 2.64 -27.92
C GLU A 677 27.78 3.74 -28.67
N GLU A 678 26.45 3.77 -28.57
CA GLU A 678 25.62 4.74 -29.31
C GLU A 678 25.24 5.97 -28.47
N PHE A 679 25.14 5.85 -27.13
CA PHE A 679 24.66 6.92 -26.25
C PHE A 679 25.60 7.27 -25.09
N GLU A 680 26.72 6.57 -24.92
CA GLU A 680 27.72 6.83 -23.86
C GLU A 680 27.14 6.87 -22.44
N VAL A 681 26.09 6.07 -22.19
CA VAL A 681 25.28 6.09 -20.95
C VAL A 681 26.11 5.88 -19.67
N PHE A 682 27.13 5.03 -19.71
CA PHE A 682 27.87 4.61 -18.53
C PHE A 682 29.29 5.17 -18.52
N SER A 683 29.78 5.49 -17.32
CA SER A 683 31.19 5.78 -17.10
C SER A 683 32.07 4.54 -17.33
N ASN A 684 33.38 4.77 -17.48
CA ASN A 684 34.35 3.70 -17.62
C ASN A 684 34.40 2.75 -16.41
N GLU A 685 34.10 3.27 -15.22
CA GLU A 685 34.07 2.48 -13.98
C GLU A 685 32.81 1.60 -13.94
N GLU A 686 31.65 2.15 -14.24
CA GLU A 686 30.38 1.39 -14.33
C GLU A 686 30.45 0.32 -15.43
N MET A 687 31.01 0.64 -16.60
CA MET A 687 31.22 -0.34 -17.66
C MET A 687 32.16 -1.48 -17.24
N LYS A 688 33.12 -1.21 -16.34
CA LYS A 688 34.00 -2.24 -15.79
C LYS A 688 33.24 -3.16 -14.85
N GLU A 689 32.41 -2.59 -13.97
CA GLU A 689 31.56 -3.34 -13.03
C GLU A 689 30.54 -4.21 -13.77
N ILE A 690 29.83 -3.65 -14.74
CA ILE A 690 28.86 -4.38 -15.56
C ILE A 690 29.54 -5.52 -16.34
N LYS A 691 30.73 -5.31 -16.89
CA LYS A 691 31.50 -6.39 -17.55
C LYS A 691 31.85 -7.51 -16.57
N GLN A 692 32.25 -7.17 -15.34
CA GLN A 692 32.53 -8.15 -14.29
C GLN A 692 31.25 -8.91 -13.90
N LEU A 693 30.11 -8.23 -13.75
CA LEU A 693 28.79 -8.82 -13.53
C LEU A 693 28.51 -9.92 -14.56
N PHE A 694 28.43 -9.58 -15.85
CA PHE A 694 28.07 -10.55 -16.88
C PHE A 694 29.11 -11.64 -17.16
N ASN A 695 30.32 -11.53 -16.60
CA ASN A 695 31.34 -12.58 -16.68
C ASN A 695 31.27 -13.57 -15.50
N SER A 696 30.47 -13.29 -14.46
CA SER A 696 30.35 -14.08 -13.23
C SER A 696 29.32 -15.21 -13.38
N LYS A 697 29.53 -16.09 -14.35
CA LYS A 697 28.53 -17.10 -14.76
C LYS A 697 28.15 -18.05 -13.63
N GLU A 698 29.11 -18.52 -12.87
CA GLU A 698 28.91 -19.45 -11.75
C GLU A 698 28.09 -18.81 -10.61
N PHE A 699 28.31 -17.52 -10.34
CA PHE A 699 27.57 -16.77 -9.32
C PHE A 699 26.07 -16.69 -9.63
N PHE A 700 25.72 -16.35 -10.87
CA PHE A 700 24.31 -16.30 -11.29
C PHE A 700 23.62 -17.67 -11.22
N LEU A 701 24.37 -18.77 -11.41
CA LEU A 701 23.83 -20.12 -11.33
C LEU A 701 23.55 -20.54 -9.88
N GLU A 702 24.45 -20.22 -8.94
CA GLU A 702 24.24 -20.47 -7.50
C GLU A 702 23.07 -19.64 -6.96
N CYS A 703 23.01 -18.37 -7.37
CA CYS A 703 21.93 -17.46 -7.02
C CYS A 703 20.55 -17.90 -7.57
N LEU A 704 20.51 -18.46 -8.77
CA LEU A 704 19.27 -18.99 -9.38
C LEU A 704 18.74 -20.22 -8.64
N GLU A 705 19.61 -21.13 -8.19
CA GLU A 705 19.21 -22.32 -7.42
C GLU A 705 18.63 -21.94 -6.05
N GLU A 706 19.22 -20.96 -5.38
CA GLU A 706 18.74 -20.46 -4.10
C GLU A 706 17.39 -19.73 -4.25
N PHE A 707 17.23 -18.93 -5.31
CA PHE A 707 15.99 -18.19 -5.58
C PHE A 707 14.83 -19.10 -6.02
N ASN A 708 15.09 -20.14 -6.81
CA ASN A 708 14.07 -21.16 -7.15
C ASN A 708 13.56 -21.93 -5.91
N GLY A 709 14.36 -22.03 -4.84
CA GLY A 709 13.91 -22.54 -3.55
C GLY A 709 13.02 -21.57 -2.75
N ILE A 710 13.07 -20.27 -3.06
CA ILE A 710 12.41 -19.17 -2.34
C ILE A 710 11.03 -18.81 -2.92
N HIS A 711 10.79 -19.07 -4.22
CA HIS A 711 9.56 -18.72 -4.95
C HIS A 711 8.27 -19.39 -4.40
N ARG A 712 8.36 -20.32 -3.44
CA ARG A 712 7.19 -20.93 -2.80
C ARG A 712 6.56 -20.08 -1.69
N ASP A 713 7.11 -18.90 -1.39
CA ASP A 713 6.78 -18.18 -0.16
C ASP A 713 6.75 -16.65 -0.41
N ASN A 714 5.54 -16.16 -0.74
CA ASN A 714 5.29 -14.87 -1.41
C ASN A 714 5.32 -13.61 -0.51
N LYS A 715 5.41 -13.75 0.82
CA LYS A 715 5.14 -12.64 1.78
C LYS A 715 6.33 -11.71 2.13
N ASN A 716 7.50 -11.79 1.47
CA ASN A 716 8.65 -10.93 1.86
C ASN A 716 9.72 -10.69 0.77
N TYR A 717 9.28 -10.32 -0.44
CA TYR A 717 10.12 -10.28 -1.65
C TYR A 717 11.23 -9.20 -1.63
N ARG A 718 10.97 -7.97 -1.16
CA ARG A 718 12.00 -6.90 -1.08
C ARG A 718 13.14 -7.25 -0.12
N LYS A 719 12.82 -7.87 1.03
CA LYS A 719 13.82 -8.33 2.02
C LYS A 719 14.64 -9.51 1.51
N LYS A 720 14.01 -10.44 0.79
CA LYS A 720 14.67 -11.58 0.13
C LYS A 720 15.58 -11.10 -1.01
N PHE A 721 15.19 -10.07 -1.77
CA PHE A 721 16.02 -9.42 -2.79
C PHE A 721 17.20 -8.63 -2.20
N SER A 722 16.98 -7.80 -1.18
CA SER A 722 18.08 -7.08 -0.52
C SER A 722 19.18 -8.03 -0.04
N LYS A 723 18.80 -9.22 0.44
CA LYS A 723 19.74 -10.30 0.77
C LYS A 723 20.46 -10.87 -0.46
N TRP A 724 19.79 -10.97 -1.60
CA TRP A 724 20.35 -11.45 -2.87
C TRP A 724 21.33 -10.43 -3.50
N SER A 725 20.95 -9.15 -3.57
CA SER A 725 21.79 -8.08 -4.12
C SER A 725 23.02 -7.84 -3.23
N SER A 726 22.85 -7.84 -1.90
CA SER A 726 23.95 -7.73 -0.94
C SER A 726 24.96 -8.86 -1.09
N LYS A 727 24.50 -10.10 -1.35
CA LYS A 727 25.40 -11.25 -1.60
C LYS A 727 26.26 -11.06 -2.84
N TYR A 728 25.74 -10.46 -3.91
CA TYR A 728 26.56 -10.13 -5.08
C TYR A 728 27.61 -9.09 -4.75
N LEU A 729 27.23 -8.01 -4.06
CA LEU A 729 28.16 -6.95 -3.66
C LEU A 729 29.25 -7.48 -2.71
N GLU A 730 28.90 -8.35 -1.76
CA GLU A 730 29.87 -9.04 -0.89
C GLU A 730 30.82 -9.95 -1.67
N TRP A 731 30.29 -10.76 -2.59
CA TRP A 731 31.09 -11.62 -3.46
C TRP A 731 32.02 -10.79 -4.36
N TYR A 732 31.51 -9.70 -4.93
CA TYR A 732 32.23 -8.78 -5.78
C TYR A 732 33.40 -8.14 -5.04
N ASP A 733 33.15 -7.61 -3.85
CA ASP A 733 34.18 -7.04 -2.98
C ASP A 733 35.22 -8.06 -2.57
N TRP A 734 34.80 -9.29 -2.28
CA TRP A 734 35.70 -10.39 -1.98
C TRP A 734 36.55 -10.78 -3.19
N ASN A 735 35.96 -10.88 -4.38
CA ASN A 735 36.67 -11.26 -5.61
C ASN A 735 37.65 -10.15 -6.04
N LYS A 736 37.23 -8.88 -6.01
CA LYS A 736 38.07 -7.70 -6.26
C LYS A 736 39.27 -7.62 -5.31
N LYS A 737 39.09 -7.98 -4.04
CA LYS A 737 40.18 -8.09 -3.05
C LYS A 737 41.14 -9.26 -3.34
N ASN A 738 40.66 -10.31 -4.00
CA ASN A 738 41.43 -11.54 -4.28
C ASN A 738 41.98 -11.63 -5.73
N GLU A 739 41.55 -10.78 -6.66
CA GLU A 739 42.11 -10.69 -8.03
C GLU A 739 43.61 -10.35 -8.04
N ASN A 740 44.15 -9.77 -6.95
CA ASN A 740 45.58 -9.53 -6.76
C ASN A 740 46.37 -10.75 -6.24
N ARG A 741 45.73 -11.89 -5.99
CA ARG A 741 46.41 -13.15 -5.70
C ARG A 741 46.40 -14.01 -6.96
N THR A 742 47.49 -13.96 -7.71
CA THR A 742 47.80 -14.95 -8.75
C THR A 742 47.73 -16.34 -8.13
N ILE A 743 46.66 -17.10 -8.39
CA ILE A 743 46.52 -18.47 -7.91
C ILE A 743 47.53 -19.32 -8.68
N SER A 744 48.67 -19.58 -8.04
CA SER A 744 49.57 -20.67 -8.38
C SER A 744 48.77 -21.98 -8.25
N ILE A 745 48.39 -22.58 -9.37
CA ILE A 745 47.82 -23.93 -9.41
C ILE A 745 48.92 -24.91 -8.99
N LYS A 746 48.93 -25.32 -7.72
CA LYS A 746 49.67 -26.52 -7.28
C LYS A 746 48.85 -27.76 -7.65
N LYS A 747 49.29 -28.48 -8.68
CA LYS A 747 48.84 -29.85 -8.98
C LYS A 747 49.05 -30.75 -7.75
N VAL A 748 47.96 -31.20 -7.13
CA VAL A 748 48.01 -32.23 -6.09
C VAL A 748 48.00 -33.61 -6.77
N LYS A 749 49.09 -34.37 -6.64
CA LYS A 749 49.14 -35.79 -7.06
C LYS A 749 48.40 -36.63 -6.02
N LEU A 750 47.21 -37.13 -6.36
CA LEU A 750 46.48 -38.11 -5.54
C LEU A 750 47.18 -39.49 -5.56
N SER A 751 47.20 -40.15 -4.40
CA SER A 751 47.74 -41.51 -4.21
C SER A 751 46.94 -42.56 -4.99
N LYS A 752 47.56 -43.74 -5.20
CA LYS A 752 46.97 -44.84 -5.98
C LYS A 752 45.66 -45.34 -5.32
N GLU A 753 45.57 -45.38 -3.99
CA GLU A 753 44.32 -45.75 -3.30
C GLU A 753 43.22 -44.69 -3.49
N LYS A 754 43.55 -43.39 -3.42
CA LYS A 754 42.56 -42.32 -3.62
C LYS A 754 42.01 -42.29 -5.05
N ARG A 755 42.80 -42.65 -6.07
CA ARG A 755 42.30 -42.80 -7.44
C ARG A 755 41.39 -44.02 -7.63
N ALA A 756 41.68 -45.13 -6.95
CA ALA A 756 40.86 -46.32 -7.01
C ALA A 756 39.50 -46.12 -6.30
N LEU A 757 39.50 -45.37 -5.19
CA LEU A 757 38.27 -44.98 -4.50
C LEU A 757 37.40 -44.05 -5.37
N PHE A 758 38.02 -43.07 -6.04
CA PHE A 758 37.32 -42.14 -6.92
C PHE A 758 36.73 -42.82 -8.17
N LYS A 759 37.38 -43.86 -8.70
CA LYS A 759 36.90 -44.69 -9.83
C LYS A 759 35.80 -45.69 -9.46
N LYS A 760 35.56 -45.90 -8.16
CA LYS A 760 34.47 -46.74 -7.63
C LYS A 760 33.22 -45.91 -7.29
N ILE A 761 33.40 -44.59 -7.14
CA ILE A 761 32.36 -43.62 -6.80
C ILE A 761 31.76 -42.98 -8.06
N LEU A 762 32.59 -42.74 -9.08
CA LEU A 762 32.15 -42.64 -10.48
C LEU A 762 31.74 -44.03 -10.98
#